data_AF-A0A846NFQ1-F1
#
_entry.id   AF-A0A846NFQ1-F1
#
_cell.length_a   1.000
_cell.length_b   1.000
_cell.length_c   1.000
_cell.angle_alpha   90.00
_cell.angle_beta   90.00
_cell.angle_gamma   90.00
#
_symmetry.space_group_name_H-M   'P 1'
#
loop_
_entity.id
_entity.type
_entity.pdbx_description
1 polymer ?
#
loop_
_entity_poly.entity_id
_entity_poly.type
_entity_poly.pdbx_seq_one_letter_code
_entity_poly.pdbx_strand_id
1 'polypeptide(L)'
;MQFKKLAAIAGSALMTGMSLMSPVLASTVTELGKISDMITVTDSTVSFPLFVIGARAAPADVAGAVDVAVNMAANAKTTTDVTTTIAGESVTGGAKIETSGIFLTPYTNPQNVKGIITTSDIPSLLGTKTYSSASGGAYQYKQYLYLLGETDLGSNGAQIKFERPTTENTPRISFKVPASYPLYTYKLTFSTPVSLSGVTSNTLLQAVIQGTTISILGKDFVISDATYGSSTDTISTMTLLGGKNLVTVETGAPQTITSEGKDYTVTLTGVAAQTIGTSTYYSAIGDVNGESFTLKAGETKTLSDGTQIAAIKVFQGKTGAADYATLAIGADKVKVSSAGTVTKGTSVVSELVSGMTSSVSGGWSVFSLTYTPTLDKWLSAGDKVADSFASTFDIKFNSIIPDFTDAANRQSITFNPSGYNMFLKYKNAADAEEQMFSVYSSDGVTWRWASAPVTASGTENDWRDVVFDEGANISAVDQDFFVIQKGGFSHTMVFTAYTAATGEFTFTDESGNSITATGNQTSNGAIANLIVDGNIYRVYLISNTSKTINVDLNGDGYIAGTAYTDFTTPGPLGREYSFLAPKLITTGQGGLYFYTNYSSGAMTAGTWIYPQLGFAGIRLVRNADNTTTVATYGPTAGTWTNETAIGEPVEDGAYGSGTFAKNHIDYVVRVGRTSAAMNYTVKLGTSTSAWYDGTGFILVEEAQQGGQTHNWLYLPVSWDSTNNKVSIATSLYSDDSAYADVPLLGTSTQYKGMTTYGTLSDHLTSNLGGSATISYPDVFTYGNVYVLTPTGVITSGGVGGVITTDVVLPITSDVVKLDTEVTSSDKSNYDLVIVGGPCINKLAAEVMGHTDYTCGAASGIPENAGLIKLVADKFATGKTALLIAGWEAGDTDLAARIVQTGFPGATDTQKAGAEVTVTGTVASPSYS
;
A
#
# COMPACT_ATOMS: atom_id res chain seq x y z
N MET A 1 19.67 -19.07 15.66
CA MET A 1 18.63 -19.56 16.59
C MET A 1 17.49 -18.55 16.53
N GLN A 2 16.56 -18.61 15.56
CA GLN A 2 15.47 -19.57 15.34
C GLN A 2 14.34 -19.52 16.40
N PHE A 3 13.14 -19.21 15.89
CA PHE A 3 11.79 -19.58 16.33
C PHE A 3 11.33 -19.19 17.73
N LYS A 4 10.42 -18.19 17.82
CA LYS A 4 9.36 -18.10 18.85
C LYS A 4 8.23 -17.10 18.52
N LYS A 5 7.69 -17.14 17.30
CA LYS A 5 6.38 -16.52 16.95
C LYS A 5 5.57 -17.40 16.01
N LEU A 6 5.42 -18.68 16.35
CA LEU A 6 4.55 -19.64 15.67
C LEU A 6 4.00 -20.60 16.73
N ALA A 7 2.95 -20.17 17.43
CA ALA A 7 2.12 -21.00 18.30
C ALA A 7 0.79 -20.29 18.61
N ALA A 8 -0.02 -20.08 17.58
CA ALA A 8 -1.49 -20.00 17.64
C ALA A 8 -2.04 -19.96 16.20
N ILE A 9 -1.57 -20.89 15.36
CA ILE A 9 -2.19 -21.23 14.07
C ILE A 9 -2.56 -22.70 14.20
N ALA A 10 -3.72 -22.95 14.79
CA ALA A 10 -4.38 -24.26 14.79
C ALA A 10 -5.84 -24.05 15.23
N GLY A 11 -6.71 -23.78 14.26
CA GLY A 11 -8.13 -23.52 14.47
C GLY A 11 -8.78 -22.89 13.24
N SER A 12 -8.42 -23.36 12.05
CA SER A 12 -9.04 -22.93 10.79
C SER A 12 -10.42 -23.55 10.62
N ALA A 13 -11.33 -22.74 10.07
CA ALA A 13 -12.48 -23.15 9.26
C ALA A 13 -13.62 -23.90 9.99
N LEU A 14 -14.59 -23.14 10.53
CA LEU A 14 -16.04 -23.30 10.34
C LEU A 14 -16.76 -22.30 11.24
N MET A 15 -17.23 -21.16 10.71
CA MET A 15 -18.38 -20.39 11.20
C MET A 15 -18.79 -19.31 10.17
N THR A 16 -18.82 -19.63 8.87
CA THR A 16 -19.60 -18.86 7.90
C THR A 16 -21.08 -19.18 8.14
N GLY A 17 -21.68 -18.57 9.15
CA GLY A 17 -23.03 -18.96 9.58
C GLY A 17 -23.69 -18.19 10.70
N MET A 18 -23.10 -17.11 11.25
CA MET A 18 -23.79 -16.26 12.24
C MET A 18 -23.38 -14.79 12.10
N SER A 19 -23.83 -14.12 11.04
CA SER A 19 -23.85 -12.65 10.98
C SER A 19 -25.20 -12.16 10.46
N LEU A 20 -26.27 -12.61 11.12
CA LEU A 20 -27.58 -11.95 11.13
C LEU A 20 -28.18 -12.22 12.52
N MET A 21 -27.59 -11.64 13.56
CA MET A 21 -28.36 -11.44 14.78
C MET A 21 -29.33 -10.29 14.52
N SER A 22 -30.52 -10.66 14.06
CA SER A 22 -31.73 -9.86 14.30
C SER A 22 -31.75 -9.40 15.76
N PRO A 23 -32.38 -8.26 16.11
CA PRO A 23 -32.52 -7.85 17.50
C PRO A 23 -33.17 -9.00 18.29
N VAL A 24 -32.35 -9.77 19.01
CA VAL A 24 -32.81 -10.84 19.87
C VAL A 24 -33.48 -10.13 21.03
N LEU A 25 -34.81 -10.28 21.11
CA LEU A 25 -35.56 -10.09 22.34
C LEU A 25 -34.72 -10.66 23.50
N ALA A 26 -34.29 -9.80 24.43
CA ALA A 26 -33.38 -10.12 25.53
C ALA A 26 -33.70 -11.49 26.13
N SER A 27 -32.90 -12.51 25.79
CA SER A 27 -32.99 -13.83 26.40
C SER A 27 -32.25 -13.78 27.73
N THR A 28 -32.90 -14.19 28.81
CA THR A 28 -32.26 -14.28 30.13
C THR A 28 -31.12 -15.29 30.12
N VAL A 29 -30.04 -14.98 30.84
CA VAL A 29 -28.89 -15.88 30.99
C VAL A 29 -29.19 -16.87 32.12
N THR A 30 -29.27 -18.15 31.78
CA THR A 30 -29.69 -19.22 32.72
C THR A 30 -28.58 -20.22 33.04
N GLU A 31 -27.42 -20.12 32.38
CA GLU A 31 -26.28 -21.02 32.52
C GLU A 31 -25.05 -20.25 33.01
N LEU A 32 -24.38 -20.75 34.05
CA LEU A 32 -23.16 -20.15 34.61
C LEU A 32 -22.02 -20.02 33.59
N GLY A 33 -21.95 -20.94 32.62
CA GLY A 33 -20.98 -20.90 31.52
C GLY A 33 -21.20 -19.76 30.52
N LYS A 34 -22.35 -19.07 30.59
CA LYS A 34 -22.76 -17.99 29.66
C LYS A 34 -22.89 -16.62 30.33
N ILE A 35 -22.28 -16.43 31.51
CA ILE A 35 -22.31 -15.14 32.22
C ILE A 35 -21.80 -13.96 31.37
N SER A 36 -20.89 -14.22 30.41
CA SER A 36 -20.44 -13.21 29.43
C SER A 36 -21.58 -12.63 28.59
N ASP A 37 -22.66 -13.38 28.36
CA ASP A 37 -23.80 -12.98 27.54
C ASP A 37 -24.70 -11.94 28.24
N MET A 38 -24.42 -11.63 29.52
CA MET A 38 -25.00 -10.47 30.21
C MET A 38 -24.46 -9.14 29.66
N ILE A 39 -23.46 -9.17 28.79
CA ILE A 39 -22.92 -8.01 28.08
C ILE A 39 -23.49 -8.03 26.66
N THR A 40 -24.20 -6.98 26.28
CA THR A 40 -24.70 -6.83 24.92
C THR A 40 -23.84 -5.83 24.18
N VAL A 41 -23.22 -6.27 23.10
CA VAL A 41 -22.43 -5.42 22.19
C VAL A 41 -23.21 -5.26 20.88
N THR A 42 -23.42 -4.02 20.46
CA THR A 42 -23.85 -3.65 19.10
C THR A 42 -22.76 -2.78 18.46
N ASP A 43 -22.77 -2.62 17.14
CA ASP A 43 -21.70 -2.00 16.33
C ASP A 43 -21.18 -0.64 16.83
N SER A 44 -21.89 0.03 17.75
CA SER A 44 -21.46 1.28 18.39
C SER A 44 -21.81 1.45 19.88
N THR A 45 -22.47 0.50 20.54
CA THR A 45 -22.86 0.63 21.96
C THR A 45 -22.72 -0.67 22.74
N VAL A 46 -22.15 -0.58 23.96
CA VAL A 46 -22.11 -1.69 24.93
C VAL A 46 -23.08 -1.43 26.06
N SER A 47 -23.92 -2.42 26.35
CA SER A 47 -24.71 -2.47 27.57
C SER A 47 -24.03 -3.39 28.58
N PHE A 48 -23.60 -2.81 29.70
CA PHE A 48 -23.06 -3.54 30.84
C PHE A 48 -24.16 -3.86 31.86
N PRO A 49 -24.04 -4.97 32.62
CA PRO A 49 -24.86 -5.15 33.81
C PRO A 49 -24.47 -4.12 34.89
N LEU A 50 -25.42 -3.80 35.76
CA LEU A 50 -25.19 -2.95 36.92
C LEU A 50 -24.60 -3.80 38.06
N PHE A 51 -23.42 -3.43 38.53
CA PHE A 51 -22.75 -4.04 39.67
C PHE A 51 -23.28 -3.43 40.96
N VAL A 52 -23.82 -4.27 41.84
CA VAL A 52 -24.40 -3.86 43.10
C VAL A 52 -23.60 -4.43 44.25
N ILE A 53 -23.03 -3.53 45.05
CA ILE A 53 -22.23 -3.88 46.24
C ILE A 53 -23.05 -3.53 47.48
N GLY A 54 -22.98 -4.35 48.53
CA GLY A 54 -23.65 -4.04 49.80
C GLY A 54 -23.12 -2.76 50.44
N ALA A 55 -23.98 -1.90 50.99
CA ALA A 55 -23.59 -0.69 51.72
C ALA A 55 -22.70 -0.97 52.94
N ARG A 56 -22.65 -2.24 53.40
CA ARG A 56 -21.82 -2.73 54.50
C ARG A 56 -20.70 -3.69 54.03
N ALA A 57 -20.39 -3.68 52.74
CA ALA A 57 -19.40 -4.56 52.14
C ALA A 57 -18.00 -4.33 52.72
N ALA A 58 -17.25 -5.44 52.87
CA ALA A 58 -15.85 -5.36 53.21
C ALA A 58 -15.04 -4.97 51.96
N PRO A 59 -13.81 -4.44 52.11
CA PRO A 59 -12.94 -4.12 50.97
C PRO A 59 -12.71 -5.31 50.02
N ALA A 60 -12.76 -6.55 50.52
CA ALA A 60 -12.64 -7.76 49.70
C ALA A 60 -13.84 -7.97 48.76
N ASP A 61 -15.07 -7.67 49.20
CA ASP A 61 -16.26 -7.75 48.33
C ASP A 61 -16.20 -6.67 47.24
N VAL A 62 -15.70 -5.47 47.56
CA VAL A 62 -15.49 -4.38 46.60
C VAL A 62 -14.42 -4.76 45.57
N ALA A 63 -13.29 -5.32 46.02
CA ALA A 63 -12.24 -5.81 45.14
C ALA A 63 -12.73 -6.93 44.22
N GLY A 64 -13.51 -7.88 44.75
CA GLY A 64 -14.14 -8.93 43.95
C GLY A 64 -15.10 -8.40 42.89
N ALA A 65 -15.89 -7.38 43.22
CA ALA A 65 -16.79 -6.74 42.24
C ALA A 65 -16.02 -6.04 41.11
N VAL A 66 -14.93 -5.34 41.44
CA VAL A 66 -14.05 -4.70 40.45
C VAL A 66 -13.38 -5.75 39.55
N ASP A 67 -12.86 -6.84 40.14
CA ASP A 67 -12.19 -7.91 39.42
C ASP A 67 -13.12 -8.58 38.38
N VAL A 68 -14.39 -8.80 38.73
CA VAL A 68 -15.41 -9.32 37.81
C VAL A 68 -15.78 -8.30 36.73
N ALA A 69 -15.97 -7.02 37.10
CA ALA A 69 -16.32 -5.96 36.16
C ALA A 69 -15.22 -5.73 35.10
N VAL A 70 -13.95 -5.71 35.50
CA VAL A 70 -12.81 -5.55 34.60
C VAL A 70 -12.72 -6.71 33.61
N ASN A 71 -12.98 -7.94 34.05
CA ASN A 71 -12.94 -9.10 33.16
C ASN A 71 -14.13 -9.13 32.20
N MET A 72 -15.33 -8.80 32.68
CA MET A 72 -16.50 -8.63 31.83
C MET A 72 -16.23 -7.57 30.76
N ALA A 73 -15.66 -6.41 31.12
CA ALA A 73 -15.24 -5.39 30.15
C ALA A 73 -14.19 -5.88 29.16
N ALA A 74 -13.23 -6.71 29.59
CA ALA A 74 -12.24 -7.30 28.68
C ALA A 74 -12.86 -8.24 27.62
N ASN A 75 -14.06 -8.77 27.88
CA ASN A 75 -14.82 -9.60 26.95
C ASN A 75 -15.79 -8.79 26.07
N ALA A 76 -16.01 -7.50 26.35
CA ALA A 76 -16.83 -6.59 25.53
C ALA A 76 -16.05 -6.14 24.28
N LYS A 77 -16.02 -7.01 23.27
CA LYS A 77 -15.23 -6.82 22.05
C LYS A 77 -16.11 -6.58 20.83
N THR A 78 -15.68 -5.65 19.97
CA THR A 78 -16.19 -5.54 18.60
C THR A 78 -15.17 -6.03 17.59
N THR A 79 -15.67 -6.63 16.53
CA THR A 79 -14.87 -7.12 15.41
C THR A 79 -14.60 -5.97 14.45
N THR A 80 -13.33 -5.64 14.19
CA THR A 80 -12.94 -4.70 13.14
C THR A 80 -12.19 -5.41 12.02
N ASP A 81 -12.59 -5.14 10.79
CA ASP A 81 -11.97 -5.68 9.60
C ASP A 81 -10.63 -4.97 9.36
N VAL A 82 -9.53 -5.71 9.41
CA VAL A 82 -8.22 -5.27 8.93
C VAL A 82 -7.96 -5.95 7.60
N THR A 83 -8.01 -5.16 6.53
CA THR A 83 -7.62 -5.60 5.20
C THR A 83 -6.13 -5.94 5.23
N THR A 84 -5.78 -7.22 5.13
CA THR A 84 -4.38 -7.59 4.90
C THR A 84 -4.05 -7.60 3.42
N THR A 85 -2.75 -7.38 3.17
CA THR A 85 -2.11 -7.27 1.86
C THR A 85 -2.75 -8.19 0.82
N ILE A 86 -3.16 -7.57 -0.28
CA ILE A 86 -3.76 -8.23 -1.46
C ILE A 86 -2.96 -9.49 -1.78
N ALA A 87 -3.62 -10.65 -1.79
CA ALA A 87 -2.98 -11.91 -2.08
C ALA A 87 -2.30 -11.82 -3.45
N GLY A 88 -0.99 -12.09 -3.47
CA GLY A 88 -0.20 -12.01 -4.70
C GLY A 88 -0.80 -12.86 -5.82
N GLU A 89 -0.87 -12.30 -7.02
CA GLU A 89 -1.21 -13.04 -8.24
C GLU A 89 -0.19 -14.18 -8.44
N SER A 90 -0.69 -15.39 -8.76
CA SER A 90 0.16 -16.54 -9.09
C SER A 90 0.09 -16.84 -10.58
N VAL A 91 1.23 -17.21 -11.17
CA VAL A 91 1.36 -17.44 -12.61
C VAL A 91 1.76 -18.88 -12.90
N THR A 92 1.06 -19.50 -13.86
CA THR A 92 1.43 -20.80 -14.43
C THR A 92 1.75 -20.61 -15.92
N GLY A 93 2.82 -21.25 -16.40
CA GLY A 93 3.24 -21.14 -17.81
C GLY A 93 3.76 -19.74 -18.18
N GLY A 94 4.36 -19.04 -17.23
CA GLY A 94 4.90 -17.70 -17.40
C GLY A 94 5.65 -17.23 -16.16
N ALA A 95 6.13 -15.99 -16.20
CA ALA A 95 6.93 -15.39 -15.14
C ALA A 95 6.47 -13.95 -14.88
N LYS A 96 6.36 -13.59 -13.60
CA LYS A 96 6.15 -12.21 -13.16
C LYS A 96 7.48 -11.46 -13.14
N ILE A 97 7.45 -10.18 -13.54
CA ILE A 97 8.58 -9.25 -13.38
C ILE A 97 8.56 -8.72 -11.94
N GLU A 98 8.99 -9.57 -11.02
CA GLU A 98 9.10 -9.30 -9.59
C GLU A 98 10.19 -10.20 -9.00
N THR A 99 10.90 -9.73 -7.98
CA THR A 99 11.77 -10.57 -7.15
C THR A 99 11.42 -10.39 -5.67
N SER A 100 11.92 -11.27 -4.80
CA SER A 100 11.55 -11.28 -3.39
C SER A 100 11.81 -9.92 -2.73
N GLY A 101 10.73 -9.16 -2.47
CA GLY A 101 10.77 -7.85 -1.83
C GLY A 101 11.04 -6.67 -2.77
N ILE A 102 11.12 -6.88 -4.08
CA ILE A 102 11.32 -5.82 -5.08
C ILE A 102 10.17 -5.86 -6.08
N PHE A 103 9.29 -4.86 -5.99
CA PHE A 103 8.14 -4.67 -6.85
C PHE A 103 8.45 -3.71 -7.99
N LEU A 104 7.73 -3.84 -9.11
CA LEU A 104 7.81 -2.90 -10.21
C LEU A 104 6.93 -1.67 -9.94
N THR A 105 7.47 -0.67 -9.25
CA THR A 105 6.80 0.62 -9.04
C THR A 105 6.77 1.46 -10.33
N PRO A 106 5.88 2.45 -10.42
CA PRO A 106 5.96 3.48 -11.45
C PRO A 106 7.38 4.06 -11.61
N TYR A 107 7.75 4.37 -12.84
CA TYR A 107 9.04 4.95 -13.25
C TYR A 107 10.28 4.09 -12.99
N THR A 108 10.13 2.91 -12.37
CA THR A 108 11.20 1.93 -12.19
C THR A 108 11.47 1.16 -13.47
N ASN A 109 12.76 0.97 -13.79
CA ASN A 109 13.19 0.10 -14.89
C ASN A 109 12.97 -1.39 -14.51
N PRO A 110 12.16 -2.17 -15.27
CA PRO A 110 12.00 -3.61 -15.12
C PRO A 110 13.30 -4.42 -15.04
N GLN A 111 14.38 -3.97 -15.68
CA GLN A 111 15.69 -4.62 -15.61
C GLN A 111 16.26 -4.63 -14.19
N ASN A 112 15.99 -3.59 -13.39
CA ASN A 112 16.43 -3.49 -12.00
C ASN A 112 15.65 -4.41 -11.06
N VAL A 113 14.45 -4.84 -11.48
CA VAL A 113 13.60 -5.78 -10.74
C VAL A 113 13.90 -7.21 -11.18
N LYS A 114 13.74 -7.49 -12.47
CA LYS A 114 14.01 -8.79 -13.11
C LYS A 114 14.25 -8.61 -14.61
N GLY A 115 15.50 -8.34 -15.00
CA GLY A 115 15.88 -8.12 -16.40
C GLY A 115 16.07 -9.37 -17.27
N ILE A 116 16.14 -10.56 -16.68
CA ILE A 116 16.41 -11.80 -17.43
C ILE A 116 15.40 -12.87 -17.03
N ILE A 117 14.72 -13.43 -18.03
CA ILE A 117 13.88 -14.62 -17.91
C ILE A 117 14.70 -15.82 -18.40
N THR A 118 14.68 -16.88 -17.61
CA THR A 118 15.52 -18.08 -17.81
C THR A 118 14.69 -19.36 -17.81
N THR A 119 15.35 -20.52 -17.92
CA THR A 119 14.70 -21.83 -17.83
C THR A 119 13.96 -22.05 -16.51
N SER A 120 14.38 -21.45 -15.39
CA SER A 120 13.66 -21.61 -14.11
C SER A 120 12.32 -20.87 -14.11
N ASP A 121 12.19 -19.86 -14.95
CA ASP A 121 11.00 -19.02 -15.02
C ASP A 121 9.98 -19.59 -16.01
N ILE A 122 10.43 -19.97 -17.21
CA ILE A 122 9.57 -20.53 -18.27
C ILE A 122 10.25 -21.75 -18.91
N PRO A 123 10.24 -22.92 -18.23
CA PRO A 123 10.96 -24.12 -18.69
C PRO A 123 10.53 -24.61 -20.08
N SER A 124 9.25 -24.43 -20.41
CA SER A 124 8.68 -24.83 -21.71
C SER A 124 9.25 -24.03 -22.88
N LEU A 125 9.73 -22.81 -22.63
CA LEU A 125 10.22 -21.88 -23.65
C LEU A 125 11.75 -21.83 -23.73
N LEU A 126 12.43 -21.73 -22.57
CA LEU A 126 13.84 -21.34 -22.49
C LEU A 126 14.79 -22.47 -22.05
N GLY A 127 14.53 -23.70 -22.45
CA GLY A 127 15.32 -24.87 -22.03
C GLY A 127 16.78 -24.89 -22.49
N THR A 128 17.63 -25.60 -21.73
CA THR A 128 18.94 -26.08 -22.24
C THR A 128 18.69 -27.20 -23.25
N LYS A 129 19.30 -27.11 -24.42
CA LYS A 129 19.08 -28.03 -25.55
C LYS A 129 20.42 -28.37 -26.20
N THR A 130 20.40 -29.36 -27.10
CA THR A 130 21.58 -29.82 -27.84
C THR A 130 21.35 -29.66 -29.33
N TYR A 131 22.23 -28.95 -30.00
CA TYR A 131 22.31 -28.88 -31.45
C TYR A 131 23.23 -29.98 -31.98
N SER A 132 22.80 -30.70 -33.01
CA SER A 132 23.62 -31.74 -33.67
C SER A 132 23.97 -31.31 -35.08
N SER A 133 25.26 -31.16 -35.38
CA SER A 133 25.74 -30.80 -36.72
C SER A 133 25.62 -32.00 -37.68
N ALA A 134 25.38 -31.71 -38.96
CA ALA A 134 25.36 -32.73 -40.02
C ALA A 134 26.75 -33.38 -40.23
N SER A 135 27.83 -32.65 -39.90
CA SER A 135 29.21 -33.14 -39.97
C SER A 135 29.63 -34.00 -38.76
N GLY A 136 28.75 -34.18 -37.78
CA GLY A 136 29.04 -34.81 -36.50
C GLY A 136 29.40 -33.79 -35.42
N GLY A 137 29.09 -34.12 -34.16
CA GLY A 137 29.28 -33.25 -32.99
C GLY A 137 27.97 -32.76 -32.39
N ALA A 138 27.93 -32.74 -31.07
CA ALA A 138 26.79 -32.33 -30.26
C ALA A 138 27.17 -31.11 -29.41
N TYR A 139 26.44 -30.02 -29.56
CA TYR A 139 26.75 -28.73 -28.96
C TYR A 139 25.59 -28.28 -28.07
N GLN A 140 25.82 -28.24 -26.76
CA GLN A 140 24.82 -27.76 -25.82
C GLN A 140 24.69 -26.24 -25.88
N TYR A 141 23.46 -25.75 -25.81
CA TYR A 141 23.17 -24.32 -25.75
C TYR A 141 22.09 -24.00 -24.71
N LYS A 142 22.16 -22.77 -24.21
CA LYS A 142 21.20 -22.19 -23.27
C LYS A 142 20.44 -21.06 -23.94
N GLN A 143 19.20 -20.86 -23.53
CA GLN A 143 18.30 -19.82 -24.02
C GLN A 143 17.97 -18.86 -22.90
N TYR A 144 17.94 -17.57 -23.22
CA TYR A 144 17.63 -16.48 -22.32
C TYR A 144 16.70 -15.50 -23.01
N LEU A 145 15.84 -14.86 -22.25
CA LEU A 145 15.05 -13.73 -22.72
C LEU A 145 15.37 -12.53 -21.83
N TYR A 146 16.12 -11.59 -22.38
CA TYR A 146 16.44 -10.33 -21.75
C TYR A 146 15.28 -9.36 -21.97
N LEU A 147 14.69 -8.88 -20.88
CA LEU A 147 13.72 -7.80 -20.92
C LEU A 147 14.49 -6.50 -21.12
N LEU A 148 14.03 -5.69 -22.07
CA LEU A 148 14.62 -4.40 -22.43
C LEU A 148 16.05 -4.46 -23.00
N GLY A 149 16.41 -5.60 -23.59
CA GLY A 149 17.73 -5.80 -24.20
C GLY A 149 18.80 -6.26 -23.20
N GLU A 150 20.02 -6.49 -23.70
CA GLU A 150 21.12 -7.06 -22.91
C GLU A 150 21.86 -6.04 -22.03
N THR A 151 21.76 -4.76 -22.36
CA THR A 151 22.39 -3.65 -21.63
C THR A 151 21.37 -2.95 -20.76
N ASP A 152 21.80 -2.48 -19.59
CA ASP A 152 21.00 -1.59 -18.77
C ASP A 152 20.75 -0.27 -19.52
N LEU A 153 19.48 0.05 -19.73
CA LEU A 153 19.04 1.26 -20.42
C LEU A 153 18.76 2.43 -19.47
N GLY A 154 18.96 2.25 -18.16
CA GLY A 154 18.64 3.26 -17.15
C GLY A 154 17.18 3.69 -17.22
N SER A 155 16.92 5.00 -17.21
CA SER A 155 15.57 5.58 -17.28
C SER A 155 14.96 5.62 -18.69
N ASN A 156 15.67 5.13 -19.71
CA ASN A 156 15.24 5.23 -21.11
C ASN A 156 14.53 3.97 -21.64
N GLY A 157 14.53 2.88 -20.88
CA GLY A 157 13.87 1.62 -21.24
C GLY A 157 12.34 1.64 -21.06
N ALA A 158 11.68 0.50 -21.29
CA ALA A 158 10.26 0.39 -20.99
C ALA A 158 10.00 0.47 -19.48
N GLN A 159 8.95 1.17 -19.07
CA GLN A 159 8.63 1.41 -17.67
C GLN A 159 7.12 1.59 -17.50
N ILE A 160 6.63 1.39 -16.29
CA ILE A 160 5.30 1.86 -15.92
C ILE A 160 5.38 3.37 -15.81
N LYS A 161 4.55 4.10 -16.56
CA LYS A 161 4.55 5.56 -16.57
C LYS A 161 3.13 6.09 -16.47
N PHE A 162 2.99 7.18 -15.73
CA PHE A 162 1.82 8.05 -15.82
C PHE A 162 2.14 9.20 -16.77
N GLU A 163 1.81 9.00 -18.04
CA GLU A 163 2.02 9.97 -19.10
C GLU A 163 0.79 9.91 -20.03
N ARG A 164 0.73 10.84 -20.99
CA ARG A 164 -0.35 10.88 -21.99
C ARG A 164 0.11 10.16 -23.26
N PRO A 165 -0.52 9.03 -23.65
CA PRO A 165 -0.31 8.46 -24.97
C PRO A 165 -0.62 9.49 -26.06
N THR A 166 0.11 9.48 -27.17
CA THR A 166 -0.02 10.48 -28.24
C THR A 166 -1.41 10.53 -28.88
N THR A 167 -2.20 9.47 -28.74
CA THR A 167 -3.56 9.33 -29.28
C THR A 167 -4.67 9.67 -28.28
N GLU A 168 -4.33 10.03 -27.04
CA GLU A 168 -5.30 10.15 -25.94
C GLU A 168 -5.28 11.51 -25.29
N ASN A 169 -6.44 11.94 -24.77
CA ASN A 169 -6.58 13.26 -24.18
C ASN A 169 -6.23 13.34 -22.70
N THR A 170 -6.23 12.20 -22.01
CA THR A 170 -5.98 12.14 -20.56
C THR A 170 -4.73 11.30 -20.28
N PRO A 171 -3.88 11.71 -19.33
CA PRO A 171 -2.80 10.86 -18.88
C PRO A 171 -3.36 9.64 -18.15
N ARG A 172 -2.67 8.51 -18.29
CA ARG A 172 -3.02 7.26 -17.62
C ARG A 172 -1.76 6.47 -17.31
N ILE A 173 -1.85 5.55 -16.35
CA ILE A 173 -0.79 4.56 -16.20
C ILE A 173 -0.78 3.66 -17.43
N SER A 174 0.42 3.46 -17.97
CA SER A 174 0.69 2.46 -18.98
C SER A 174 2.05 1.84 -18.75
N PHE A 175 2.21 0.58 -19.15
CA PHE A 175 3.55 0.06 -19.42
C PHE A 175 4.01 0.62 -20.79
N LYS A 176 4.79 1.70 -20.74
CA LYS A 176 5.31 2.40 -21.91
C LYS A 176 6.56 1.70 -22.40
N VAL A 177 6.60 1.38 -23.69
CA VAL A 177 7.78 0.90 -24.39
C VAL A 177 8.24 1.99 -25.36
N PRO A 178 9.31 2.74 -25.04
CA PRO A 178 9.79 3.82 -25.90
C PRO A 178 10.26 3.33 -27.27
N ALA A 179 10.03 4.13 -28.30
CA ALA A 179 10.57 3.91 -29.63
C ALA A 179 12.11 3.83 -29.59
N SER A 180 12.69 3.03 -30.49
CA SER A 180 14.15 2.84 -30.62
C SER A 180 14.86 2.13 -29.46
N TYR A 181 14.14 1.79 -28.39
CA TYR A 181 14.67 0.96 -27.30
C TYR A 181 14.16 -0.47 -27.40
N PRO A 182 15.02 -1.49 -27.20
CA PRO A 182 14.57 -2.87 -27.26
C PRO A 182 13.53 -3.14 -26.18
N LEU A 183 12.46 -3.85 -26.54
CA LEU A 183 11.50 -4.40 -25.57
C LEU A 183 11.99 -5.75 -25.04
N TYR A 184 12.57 -6.57 -25.91
CA TYR A 184 13.22 -7.81 -25.52
C TYR A 184 14.36 -8.18 -26.47
N THR A 185 15.32 -8.92 -25.93
CA THR A 185 16.31 -9.67 -26.69
C THR A 185 16.25 -11.13 -26.29
N TYR A 186 15.83 -11.98 -27.20
CA TYR A 186 16.05 -13.42 -27.05
C TYR A 186 17.50 -13.75 -27.43
N LYS A 187 18.15 -14.60 -26.65
CA LYS A 187 19.53 -15.02 -26.87
C LYS A 187 19.69 -16.51 -26.66
N LEU A 188 20.27 -17.17 -27.65
CA LEU A 188 20.76 -18.54 -27.59
C LEU A 188 22.28 -18.48 -27.54
N THR A 189 22.89 -19.12 -26.55
CA THR A 189 24.36 -19.19 -26.40
C THR A 189 24.82 -20.63 -26.30
N PHE A 190 25.73 -21.02 -27.19
CA PHE A 190 26.39 -22.32 -27.13
C PHE A 190 27.42 -22.34 -26.00
N SER A 191 27.42 -23.41 -25.21
CA SER A 191 28.44 -23.62 -24.16
C SER A 191 29.81 -23.91 -24.77
N THR A 192 29.81 -24.51 -25.95
CA THR A 192 30.99 -24.69 -26.81
C THR A 192 30.58 -24.28 -28.22
N PRO A 193 31.27 -23.33 -28.87
CA PRO A 193 30.91 -22.88 -30.21
C PRO A 193 30.77 -24.06 -31.18
N VAL A 194 29.75 -24.00 -32.05
CA VAL A 194 29.62 -24.96 -33.16
C VAL A 194 30.83 -24.77 -34.07
N SER A 195 31.59 -25.84 -34.29
CA SER A 195 32.78 -25.79 -35.14
C SER A 195 32.38 -25.62 -36.60
N LEU A 196 32.88 -24.56 -37.23
CA LEU A 196 32.84 -24.33 -38.68
C LEU A 196 34.25 -24.39 -39.26
N SER A 197 35.19 -25.04 -38.55
CA SER A 197 36.58 -25.15 -38.98
C SER A 197 36.68 -25.79 -40.37
N GLY A 198 37.38 -25.12 -41.29
CA GLY A 198 37.55 -25.58 -42.67
C GLY A 198 36.41 -25.19 -43.62
N VAL A 199 35.35 -24.52 -43.14
CA VAL A 199 34.31 -23.94 -43.99
C VAL A 199 34.87 -22.69 -44.67
N THR A 200 34.98 -22.71 -46.00
CA THR A 200 35.49 -21.58 -46.80
C THR A 200 34.52 -21.16 -47.91
N SER A 201 33.36 -21.81 -48.01
CA SER A 201 32.35 -21.57 -49.05
C SER A 201 30.95 -21.96 -48.57
N ASN A 202 29.91 -21.47 -49.26
CA ASN A 202 28.52 -21.84 -48.99
C ASN A 202 28.30 -23.36 -49.06
N THR A 203 28.90 -24.03 -50.04
CA THR A 203 28.77 -25.48 -50.22
C THR A 203 29.28 -26.26 -49.00
N LEU A 204 30.43 -25.85 -48.45
CA LEU A 204 30.99 -26.48 -47.26
C LEU A 204 30.16 -26.14 -46.00
N LEU A 205 29.65 -24.91 -45.90
CA LEU A 205 28.77 -24.54 -44.79
C LEU A 205 27.48 -25.37 -44.79
N GLN A 206 26.83 -25.48 -45.96
CA GLN A 206 25.61 -26.27 -46.11
C GLN A 206 25.83 -27.73 -45.75
N ALA A 207 26.99 -28.32 -46.08
CA ALA A 207 27.33 -29.68 -45.66
C ALA A 207 27.44 -29.86 -44.12
N VAL A 208 27.72 -28.78 -43.38
CA VAL A 208 27.87 -28.81 -41.90
C VAL A 208 26.54 -28.56 -41.18
N ILE A 209 25.68 -27.68 -41.70
CA ILE A 209 24.49 -27.23 -40.96
C ILE A 209 23.15 -27.46 -41.66
N GLN A 210 23.09 -27.70 -42.98
CA GLN A 210 21.81 -27.91 -43.68
C GLN A 210 21.15 -29.22 -43.25
N GLY A 211 19.82 -29.21 -43.12
CA GLY A 211 19.02 -30.37 -42.71
C GLY A 211 19.08 -30.71 -41.22
N THR A 212 19.82 -29.92 -40.42
CA THR A 212 19.88 -30.04 -38.96
C THR A 212 18.75 -29.26 -38.29
N THR A 213 18.40 -29.63 -37.06
CA THR A 213 17.33 -29.00 -36.28
C THR A 213 17.90 -28.15 -35.15
N ILE A 214 17.33 -26.96 -34.94
CA ILE A 214 17.59 -26.10 -33.80
C ILE A 214 16.27 -25.67 -33.15
N SER A 215 16.21 -25.74 -31.82
CA SER A 215 15.05 -25.30 -31.03
C SER A 215 15.25 -23.85 -30.59
N ILE A 216 14.31 -22.98 -30.94
CA ILE A 216 14.31 -21.55 -30.65
C ILE A 216 12.95 -21.20 -30.04
N LEU A 217 12.93 -20.65 -28.82
CA LEU A 217 11.70 -20.24 -28.13
C LEU A 217 10.65 -21.38 -28.08
N GLY A 218 11.10 -22.59 -27.71
CA GLY A 218 10.24 -23.77 -27.61
C GLY A 218 9.72 -24.35 -28.94
N LYS A 219 10.10 -23.77 -30.09
CA LYS A 219 9.78 -24.31 -31.43
C LYS A 219 11.02 -24.88 -32.11
N ASP A 220 10.84 -26.01 -32.79
CA ASP A 220 11.91 -26.63 -33.56
C ASP A 220 11.90 -26.13 -35.00
N PHE A 221 13.08 -25.77 -35.50
CA PHE A 221 13.32 -25.28 -36.85
C PHE A 221 14.37 -26.14 -37.54
N VAL A 222 14.13 -26.49 -38.81
CA VAL A 222 15.15 -27.12 -39.65
C VAL A 222 15.89 -26.06 -40.44
N ILE A 223 17.22 -26.11 -40.43
CA ILE A 223 18.07 -25.22 -41.21
C ILE A 223 18.02 -25.68 -42.67
N SER A 224 17.33 -24.92 -43.52
CA SER A 224 17.13 -25.25 -44.93
C SER A 224 18.22 -24.73 -45.84
N ASP A 225 18.82 -23.60 -45.49
CA ASP A 225 19.85 -22.95 -46.26
C ASP A 225 20.68 -22.04 -45.35
N ALA A 226 21.94 -21.80 -45.73
CA ALA A 226 22.79 -20.86 -45.06
C ALA A 226 23.87 -20.32 -46.01
N THR A 227 24.25 -19.06 -45.80
CA THR A 227 25.29 -18.37 -46.55
C THR A 227 26.50 -18.14 -45.65
N TYR A 228 27.69 -18.34 -46.19
CA TYR A 228 28.96 -18.08 -45.53
C TYR A 228 29.43 -16.65 -45.82
N GLY A 229 29.80 -15.92 -44.76
CA GLY A 229 30.40 -14.59 -44.86
C GLY A 229 31.91 -14.68 -44.94
N SER A 230 32.48 -14.57 -46.14
CA SER A 230 33.93 -14.72 -46.37
C SER A 230 34.79 -13.65 -45.67
N SER A 231 34.24 -12.46 -45.42
CA SER A 231 34.91 -11.38 -44.69
C SER A 231 34.90 -11.56 -43.17
N THR A 232 33.98 -12.36 -42.64
CA THR A 232 33.73 -12.51 -41.20
C THR A 232 33.92 -13.94 -40.70
N ASP A 233 34.29 -14.89 -41.57
CA ASP A 233 34.48 -16.31 -41.27
C ASP A 233 33.35 -16.91 -40.41
N THR A 234 32.10 -16.55 -40.76
CA THR A 234 30.90 -16.83 -39.98
C THR A 234 29.68 -17.04 -40.89
N ILE A 235 28.58 -17.51 -40.31
CA ILE A 235 27.28 -17.61 -40.99
C ILE A 235 26.74 -16.20 -41.24
N SER A 236 26.53 -15.79 -42.49
CA SER A 236 26.00 -14.47 -42.84
C SER A 236 24.47 -14.45 -42.89
N THR A 237 23.85 -15.52 -43.37
CA THR A 237 22.38 -15.71 -43.34
C THR A 237 22.01 -17.15 -43.09
N MET A 238 20.88 -17.39 -42.45
CA MET A 238 20.31 -18.73 -42.24
C MET A 238 18.82 -18.71 -42.58
N THR A 239 18.36 -19.72 -43.32
CA THR A 239 16.93 -19.96 -43.55
C THR A 239 16.50 -21.12 -42.67
N LEU A 240 15.44 -20.89 -41.91
CA LEU A 240 14.82 -21.77 -40.95
C LEU A 240 13.44 -22.16 -41.48
N LEU A 241 13.12 -23.44 -41.41
CA LEU A 241 11.79 -23.96 -41.70
C LEU A 241 11.21 -24.50 -40.40
N GLY A 242 10.29 -23.74 -39.82
CA GLY A 242 9.46 -24.20 -38.70
C GLY A 242 8.15 -24.80 -39.22
N GLY A 243 7.49 -25.64 -38.44
CA GLY A 243 6.19 -26.17 -38.84
C GLY A 243 5.67 -27.22 -37.88
N LYS A 244 4.38 -27.13 -37.54
CA LYS A 244 3.70 -28.03 -36.60
C LYS A 244 3.39 -29.41 -37.21
N ASN A 245 3.37 -29.51 -38.55
CA ASN A 245 2.81 -30.64 -39.29
C ASN A 245 3.82 -31.15 -40.33
N LEU A 246 4.73 -32.01 -39.86
CA LEU A 246 5.69 -32.75 -40.70
C LEU A 246 5.03 -34.04 -41.20
N VAL A 247 5.12 -34.30 -42.50
CA VAL A 247 4.72 -35.58 -43.11
C VAL A 247 5.92 -36.18 -43.82
N THR A 248 6.20 -37.46 -43.57
CA THR A 248 7.14 -38.20 -44.41
C THR A 248 6.33 -39.04 -45.38
N VAL A 249 6.47 -38.75 -46.66
CA VAL A 249 5.77 -39.41 -47.77
C VAL A 249 6.78 -40.24 -48.55
N GLU A 250 6.44 -41.49 -48.80
CA GLU A 250 7.16 -42.38 -49.73
C GLU A 250 6.48 -42.31 -51.11
N THR A 251 7.23 -42.70 -52.14
CA THR A 251 6.69 -42.78 -53.50
C THR A 251 5.56 -43.80 -53.56
N GLY A 252 4.37 -43.39 -54.00
CA GLY A 252 3.20 -44.26 -54.07
C GLY A 252 1.94 -43.65 -53.46
N ALA A 253 1.41 -44.27 -52.41
CA ALA A 253 0.09 -43.94 -51.88
C ALA A 253 0.03 -42.55 -51.24
N PRO A 254 -1.06 -41.76 -51.47
CA PRO A 254 -1.24 -40.47 -50.83
C PRO A 254 -1.31 -40.58 -49.30
N GLN A 255 -0.76 -39.59 -48.61
CA GLN A 255 -0.89 -39.43 -47.16
C GLN A 255 -1.63 -38.16 -46.81
N THR A 256 -2.59 -38.24 -45.89
CA THR A 256 -3.34 -37.08 -45.41
C THR A 256 -2.73 -36.57 -44.11
N ILE A 257 -2.48 -35.27 -44.04
CA ILE A 257 -2.04 -34.57 -42.83
C ILE A 257 -2.98 -33.41 -42.53
N THR A 258 -3.41 -33.30 -41.27
CA THR A 258 -4.23 -32.18 -40.82
C THR A 258 -3.33 -31.05 -40.34
N SER A 259 -3.48 -29.85 -40.93
CA SER A 259 -2.81 -28.62 -40.48
C SER A 259 -3.85 -27.52 -40.28
N GLU A 260 -3.84 -26.86 -39.12
CA GLU A 260 -4.78 -25.79 -38.77
C GLU A 260 -6.27 -26.16 -38.91
N GLY A 261 -6.61 -27.43 -38.66
CA GLY A 261 -7.97 -27.95 -38.79
C GLY A 261 -8.40 -28.24 -40.23
N LYS A 262 -7.49 -28.16 -41.20
CA LYS A 262 -7.70 -28.50 -42.60
C LYS A 262 -6.87 -29.71 -43.00
N ASP A 263 -7.46 -30.64 -43.75
CA ASP A 263 -6.76 -31.82 -44.27
C ASP A 263 -6.05 -31.52 -45.58
N TYR A 264 -4.79 -31.95 -45.67
CA TYR A 264 -3.94 -31.86 -46.84
C TYR A 264 -3.54 -33.26 -47.28
N THR A 265 -3.92 -33.65 -48.48
CA THR A 265 -3.52 -34.91 -49.10
C THR A 265 -2.24 -34.68 -49.87
N VAL A 266 -1.17 -35.35 -49.48
CA VAL A 266 0.19 -35.22 -50.02
C VAL A 266 0.54 -36.51 -50.75
N THR A 267 0.93 -36.40 -52.01
CA THR A 267 1.39 -37.53 -52.83
C THR A 267 2.82 -37.25 -53.29
N LEU A 268 3.73 -38.20 -53.09
CA LEU A 268 5.08 -38.16 -53.68
C LEU A 268 5.09 -39.03 -54.95
N THR A 269 5.34 -38.39 -56.09
CA THR A 269 5.38 -39.04 -57.40
C THR A 269 6.78 -39.55 -57.75
N GLY A 270 7.82 -38.91 -57.23
CA GLY A 270 9.20 -39.33 -57.45
C GLY A 270 10.23 -38.38 -56.85
N VAL A 271 11.49 -38.80 -56.84
CA VAL A 271 12.62 -37.92 -56.55
C VAL A 271 13.52 -37.81 -57.77
N ALA A 272 13.75 -36.58 -58.24
CA ALA A 272 14.65 -36.30 -59.34
C ALA A 272 16.02 -35.83 -58.83
N ALA A 273 17.09 -36.40 -59.37
CA ALA A 273 18.44 -35.91 -59.18
C ALA A 273 18.71 -34.75 -60.15
N GLN A 274 19.16 -33.61 -59.64
CA GLN A 274 19.53 -32.43 -60.41
C GLN A 274 20.99 -32.09 -60.11
N THR A 275 21.84 -32.10 -61.14
CA THR A 275 23.24 -31.69 -61.00
C THR A 275 23.38 -30.21 -61.37
N ILE A 276 23.82 -29.39 -60.41
CA ILE A 276 24.13 -27.98 -60.60
C ILE A 276 25.61 -27.78 -60.27
N GLY A 277 26.42 -27.51 -61.30
CA GLY A 277 27.88 -27.50 -61.16
C GLY A 277 28.42 -28.91 -60.86
N THR A 278 29.15 -29.07 -59.76
CA THR A 278 29.72 -30.36 -59.32
C THR A 278 28.86 -31.09 -58.27
N SER A 279 27.72 -30.52 -57.86
CA SER A 279 26.87 -31.07 -56.80
C SER A 279 25.56 -31.63 -57.36
N THR A 280 25.18 -32.82 -56.91
CA THR A 280 23.89 -33.44 -57.20
C THR A 280 22.94 -33.21 -56.03
N TYR A 281 21.77 -32.64 -56.32
CA TYR A 281 20.69 -32.40 -55.37
C TYR A 281 19.49 -33.27 -55.71
N TYR A 282 18.69 -33.61 -54.71
CA TYR A 282 17.45 -34.36 -54.90
C TYR A 282 16.24 -33.44 -54.69
N SER A 283 15.33 -33.45 -55.66
CA SER A 283 14.08 -32.70 -55.62
C SER A 283 12.90 -33.66 -55.51
N ALA A 284 12.07 -33.46 -54.50
CA ALA A 284 10.80 -34.16 -54.34
C ALA A 284 9.82 -33.63 -55.37
N ILE A 285 9.19 -34.54 -56.13
CA ILE A 285 8.17 -34.25 -57.12
C ILE A 285 6.90 -34.92 -56.65
N GLY A 286 5.82 -34.15 -56.55
CA GLY A 286 4.56 -34.64 -56.02
C GLY A 286 3.42 -33.66 -56.21
N ASP A 287 2.33 -33.85 -55.47
CA ASP A 287 1.25 -32.88 -55.35
C ASP A 287 0.74 -32.78 -53.91
N VAL A 288 0.20 -31.61 -53.55
CA VAL A 288 -0.57 -31.39 -52.32
C VAL A 288 -1.95 -30.92 -52.71
N ASN A 289 -2.99 -31.66 -52.33
CA ASN A 289 -4.38 -31.42 -52.73
C ASN A 289 -4.56 -31.28 -54.25
N GLY A 290 -3.81 -32.06 -55.04
CA GLY A 290 -3.85 -32.00 -56.51
C GLY A 290 -3.00 -30.88 -57.13
N GLU A 291 -2.37 -30.02 -56.31
CA GLU A 291 -1.46 -29.00 -56.81
C GLU A 291 -0.01 -29.50 -56.84
N SER A 292 0.57 -29.64 -58.03
CA SER A 292 1.90 -30.22 -58.22
C SER A 292 3.01 -29.38 -57.59
N PHE A 293 4.03 -29.99 -57.02
CA PHE A 293 5.23 -29.33 -56.53
C PHE A 293 6.50 -30.04 -57.01
N THR A 294 7.57 -29.25 -57.15
CA THR A 294 8.94 -29.73 -57.29
C THR A 294 9.77 -28.95 -56.30
N LEU A 295 10.29 -29.61 -55.27
CA LEU A 295 10.97 -28.96 -54.15
C LEU A 295 12.24 -29.72 -53.79
N LYS A 296 13.39 -29.05 -53.86
CA LYS A 296 14.61 -29.55 -53.21
C LYS A 296 14.54 -29.35 -51.69
N ALA A 297 15.31 -30.10 -50.92
CA ALA A 297 15.42 -29.85 -49.48
C ALA A 297 15.77 -28.37 -49.23
N GLY A 298 14.93 -27.69 -48.47
CA GLY A 298 15.01 -26.27 -48.15
C GLY A 298 14.21 -25.33 -49.03
N GLU A 299 13.65 -25.81 -50.15
CA GLU A 299 12.71 -25.04 -50.96
C GLU A 299 11.31 -25.03 -50.37
N THR A 300 10.61 -23.95 -50.68
CA THR A 300 9.22 -23.72 -50.27
C THR A 300 8.39 -23.42 -51.50
N LYS A 301 7.15 -23.90 -51.52
CA LYS A 301 6.12 -23.50 -52.48
C LYS A 301 4.89 -22.99 -51.72
N THR A 302 4.34 -21.88 -52.17
CA THR A 302 3.03 -21.42 -51.72
C THR A 302 1.96 -22.05 -52.61
N LEU A 303 1.01 -22.74 -52.00
CA LEU A 303 -0.16 -23.30 -52.68
C LEU A 303 -1.16 -22.19 -53.02
N SER A 304 -2.10 -22.49 -53.90
CA SER A 304 -3.19 -21.61 -54.32
C SER A 304 -4.08 -21.11 -53.18
N ASP A 305 -4.16 -21.84 -52.08
CA ASP A 305 -4.89 -21.44 -50.86
C ASP A 305 -4.04 -20.59 -49.89
N GLY A 306 -2.81 -20.25 -50.26
CA GLY A 306 -1.87 -19.48 -49.45
C GLY A 306 -1.01 -20.33 -48.50
N THR A 307 -1.29 -21.63 -48.36
CA THR A 307 -0.50 -22.52 -47.48
C THR A 307 0.91 -22.68 -48.03
N GLN A 308 1.92 -22.48 -47.17
CA GLN A 308 3.31 -22.75 -47.55
C GLN A 308 3.67 -24.21 -47.28
N ILE A 309 4.17 -24.90 -48.29
CA ILE A 309 4.75 -26.23 -48.18
C ILE A 309 6.26 -26.14 -48.33
N ALA A 310 7.01 -26.96 -47.61
CA ALA A 310 8.46 -26.98 -47.69
C ALA A 310 9.00 -28.39 -47.71
N ALA A 311 10.00 -28.66 -48.54
CA ALA A 311 10.73 -29.93 -48.46
C ALA A 311 11.81 -29.83 -47.38
N ILE A 312 11.73 -30.67 -46.36
CA ILE A 312 12.64 -30.71 -45.23
C ILE A 312 13.80 -31.68 -45.52
N LYS A 313 13.48 -32.86 -46.04
CA LYS A 313 14.45 -33.88 -46.45
C LYS A 313 13.95 -34.55 -47.73
N VAL A 314 14.86 -34.86 -48.64
CA VAL A 314 14.55 -35.57 -49.89
C VAL A 314 15.61 -36.64 -50.09
N PHE A 315 15.17 -37.89 -50.24
CA PHE A 315 16.04 -39.04 -50.45
C PHE A 315 15.54 -39.88 -51.61
N GLN A 316 16.45 -40.19 -52.52
CA GLN A 316 16.22 -41.19 -53.56
C GLN A 316 16.58 -42.57 -52.99
N GLY A 317 15.66 -43.53 -53.11
CA GLY A 317 15.89 -44.91 -52.73
C GLY A 317 17.00 -45.53 -53.59
N LYS A 318 17.77 -46.46 -53.01
CA LYS A 318 18.64 -47.34 -53.82
C LYS A 318 17.76 -48.24 -54.68
N THR A 319 18.31 -48.78 -55.77
CA THR A 319 17.57 -49.68 -56.68
C THR A 319 16.72 -50.71 -55.94
N GLY A 320 15.39 -50.62 -56.07
CA GLY A 320 14.41 -51.49 -55.40
C GLY A 320 13.81 -50.96 -54.09
N ALA A 321 14.28 -49.83 -53.56
CA ALA A 321 13.70 -49.11 -52.42
C ALA A 321 12.92 -47.87 -52.87
N ALA A 322 11.88 -47.50 -52.13
CA ALA A 322 11.09 -46.31 -52.42
C ALA A 322 11.88 -45.02 -52.17
N ASP A 323 11.62 -44.00 -53.00
CA ASP A 323 12.02 -42.63 -52.71
C ASP A 323 11.15 -42.07 -51.59
N TYR A 324 11.70 -41.22 -50.73
CA TYR A 324 10.93 -40.55 -49.69
C TYR A 324 11.31 -39.08 -49.52
N ALA A 325 10.32 -38.29 -49.11
CA ALA A 325 10.49 -36.88 -48.79
C ALA A 325 9.78 -36.57 -47.46
N THR A 326 10.45 -35.82 -46.60
CA THR A 326 9.79 -35.18 -45.46
C THR A 326 9.37 -33.78 -45.88
N LEU A 327 8.08 -33.48 -45.83
CA LEU A 327 7.52 -32.18 -46.14
C LEU A 327 6.95 -31.55 -44.87
N ALA A 328 7.07 -30.23 -44.75
CA ALA A 328 6.32 -29.43 -43.79
C ALA A 328 5.15 -28.77 -44.52
N ILE A 329 3.93 -28.98 -44.03
CA ILE A 329 2.73 -28.29 -44.49
C ILE A 329 2.40 -27.18 -43.50
N GLY A 330 2.16 -25.96 -43.99
CA GLY A 330 2.04 -24.77 -43.13
C GLY A 330 3.39 -24.34 -42.56
N ALA A 331 4.46 -24.43 -43.36
CA ALA A 331 5.81 -24.14 -42.89
C ALA A 331 6.04 -22.64 -42.65
N ASP A 332 6.48 -22.29 -41.44
CA ASP A 332 7.01 -20.96 -41.11
C ASP A 332 8.42 -20.85 -41.68
N LYS A 333 8.54 -20.37 -42.93
CA LYS A 333 9.84 -20.01 -43.49
C LYS A 333 10.33 -18.72 -42.85
N VAL A 334 11.41 -18.80 -42.08
CA VAL A 334 12.04 -17.64 -41.46
C VAL A 334 13.47 -17.50 -41.99
N LYS A 335 13.83 -16.32 -42.49
CA LYS A 335 15.22 -16.00 -42.83
C LYS A 335 15.77 -15.02 -41.82
N VAL A 336 16.97 -15.31 -41.32
CA VAL A 336 17.73 -14.48 -40.38
C VAL A 336 19.10 -14.17 -40.97
N SER A 337 19.71 -13.08 -40.51
CA SER A 337 21.03 -12.61 -40.91
C SER A 337 21.94 -12.41 -39.70
N SER A 338 23.26 -12.39 -39.93
CA SER A 338 24.27 -12.23 -38.87
C SER A 338 24.19 -10.90 -38.15
N ALA A 339 23.72 -9.87 -38.85
CA ALA A 339 23.29 -8.60 -38.30
C ALA A 339 22.30 -7.98 -39.30
N GLY A 340 21.01 -8.02 -39.00
CA GLY A 340 20.03 -7.43 -39.91
C GLY A 340 18.62 -7.97 -39.78
N THR A 341 17.86 -7.86 -40.87
CA THR A 341 16.42 -8.10 -40.88
C THR A 341 16.06 -9.58 -40.71
N VAL A 342 14.90 -9.80 -40.11
CA VAL A 342 14.21 -11.09 -40.10
C VAL A 342 13.10 -11.07 -41.15
N THR A 343 12.96 -12.12 -41.96
CA THR A 343 11.84 -12.23 -42.91
C THR A 343 11.03 -13.49 -42.65
N LYS A 344 9.70 -13.39 -42.65
CA LYS A 344 8.76 -14.51 -42.61
C LYS A 344 8.09 -14.67 -43.97
N GLY A 345 8.23 -15.85 -44.58
CA GLY A 345 7.83 -16.07 -45.97
C GLY A 345 8.58 -15.12 -46.90
N THR A 346 7.86 -14.16 -47.48
CA THR A 346 8.40 -13.10 -48.34
C THR A 346 8.40 -11.72 -47.68
N SER A 347 7.86 -11.60 -46.46
CA SER A 347 7.67 -10.32 -45.77
C SER A 347 8.74 -10.08 -44.73
N VAL A 348 9.26 -8.86 -44.65
CA VAL A 348 10.14 -8.43 -43.55
C VAL A 348 9.30 -8.31 -42.28
N VAL A 349 9.77 -8.91 -41.19
CA VAL A 349 9.21 -8.66 -39.85
C VAL A 349 9.78 -7.33 -39.38
N SER A 350 8.98 -6.27 -39.46
CA SER A 350 9.37 -4.94 -38.98
C SER A 350 9.82 -5.01 -37.53
N GLU A 351 10.75 -4.13 -37.13
CA GLU A 351 11.18 -3.94 -35.74
C GLU A 351 11.94 -5.13 -35.12
N LEU A 352 12.10 -6.24 -35.84
CA LEU A 352 12.83 -7.42 -35.38
C LEU A 352 14.16 -7.57 -36.13
N VAL A 353 15.25 -7.60 -35.38
CA VAL A 353 16.61 -7.76 -35.90
C VAL A 353 17.21 -9.06 -35.36
N SER A 354 17.89 -9.82 -36.21
CA SER A 354 18.64 -11.00 -35.80
C SER A 354 20.14 -10.71 -35.70
N GLY A 355 20.80 -11.44 -34.80
CA GLY A 355 22.25 -11.47 -34.67
C GLY A 355 22.79 -12.90 -34.69
N MET A 356 23.93 -13.12 -35.35
CA MET A 356 24.73 -14.34 -35.22
C MET A 356 26.19 -13.94 -35.06
N THR A 357 26.82 -14.41 -33.98
CA THR A 357 28.22 -14.07 -33.69
C THR A 357 29.04 -15.29 -33.32
N SER A 358 30.36 -15.13 -33.40
CA SER A 358 31.32 -16.12 -32.96
C SER A 358 32.32 -15.52 -31.98
N SER A 359 32.66 -16.29 -30.94
CA SER A 359 33.74 -15.99 -30.00
C SER A 359 35.11 -16.50 -30.45
N VAL A 360 35.14 -17.29 -31.53
CA VAL A 360 36.36 -17.87 -32.14
C VAL A 360 36.27 -17.80 -33.68
N SER A 361 37.40 -17.70 -34.38
CA SER A 361 37.40 -17.81 -35.85
C SER A 361 36.83 -19.16 -36.28
N GLY A 362 36.02 -19.19 -37.34
CA GLY A 362 35.44 -20.43 -37.86
C GLY A 362 34.51 -21.13 -36.87
N GLY A 363 33.72 -20.37 -36.09
CA GLY A 363 32.76 -20.92 -35.15
C GLY A 363 31.39 -20.24 -35.21
N TRP A 364 30.40 -20.79 -34.51
CA TRP A 364 29.13 -20.14 -34.23
C TRP A 364 28.79 -20.27 -32.74
N SER A 365 28.71 -19.13 -32.05
CA SER A 365 28.61 -19.09 -30.57
C SER A 365 27.26 -18.59 -30.08
N VAL A 366 26.66 -17.62 -30.77
CA VAL A 366 25.43 -16.95 -30.33
C VAL A 366 24.48 -16.77 -31.48
N PHE A 367 23.19 -16.92 -31.19
CA PHE A 367 22.09 -16.44 -32.01
C PHE A 367 21.20 -15.52 -31.16
N SER A 368 20.78 -14.37 -31.68
CA SER A 368 19.91 -13.44 -30.98
C SER A 368 18.81 -12.89 -31.86
N LEU A 369 17.70 -12.50 -31.22
CA LEU A 369 16.58 -11.81 -31.82
C LEU A 369 16.23 -10.62 -30.91
N THR A 370 16.33 -9.41 -31.43
CA THR A 370 16.03 -8.17 -30.70
C THR A 370 14.84 -7.48 -31.34
N TYR A 371 13.80 -7.24 -30.54
CA TYR A 371 12.61 -6.50 -30.97
C TYR A 371 12.65 -5.08 -30.41
N THR A 372 12.66 -4.10 -31.32
CA THR A 372 12.75 -2.67 -31.02
C THR A 372 11.65 -1.93 -31.76
N PRO A 373 10.59 -1.45 -31.09
CA PRO A 373 9.50 -0.75 -31.75
C PRO A 373 9.96 0.57 -32.37
N THR A 374 9.35 0.93 -33.49
CA THR A 374 9.61 2.19 -34.22
C THR A 374 8.84 3.37 -33.65
N LEU A 375 7.75 3.10 -32.92
CA LEU A 375 6.92 4.07 -32.24
C LEU A 375 6.70 3.65 -30.79
N ASP A 376 6.46 4.63 -29.90
CA ASP A 376 6.13 4.37 -28.51
C ASP A 376 4.90 3.45 -28.43
N LYS A 377 5.01 2.33 -27.70
CA LYS A 377 3.88 1.47 -27.38
C LYS A 377 3.40 1.73 -25.96
N TRP A 378 2.09 1.77 -25.80
CA TRP A 378 1.41 2.06 -24.54
C TRP A 378 0.48 0.90 -24.21
N LEU A 379 0.83 0.10 -23.20
CA LEU A 379 -0.03 -0.99 -22.74
C LEU A 379 -0.84 -0.53 -21.54
N SER A 380 -2.17 -0.62 -21.64
CA SER A 380 -3.09 -0.47 -20.51
C SER A 380 -3.00 -1.68 -19.59
N ALA A 381 -3.51 -1.56 -18.36
CA ALA A 381 -3.78 -2.74 -17.55
C ALA A 381 -4.73 -3.69 -18.33
N GLY A 382 -4.32 -4.96 -18.45
CA GLY A 382 -4.96 -5.99 -19.26
C GLY A 382 -4.34 -6.21 -20.64
N ASP A 383 -3.64 -5.21 -21.20
CA ASP A 383 -3.06 -5.28 -22.55
C ASP A 383 -1.78 -6.12 -22.61
N LYS A 384 -1.46 -6.58 -23.82
CA LYS A 384 -0.28 -7.41 -24.09
C LYS A 384 0.36 -7.14 -25.44
N VAL A 385 1.65 -7.46 -25.54
CA VAL A 385 2.41 -7.50 -26.79
C VAL A 385 2.91 -8.92 -27.00
N ALA A 386 2.46 -9.55 -28.08
CA ALA A 386 2.97 -10.85 -28.51
C ALA A 386 4.37 -10.70 -29.12
N ASP A 387 5.22 -11.71 -28.94
CA ASP A 387 6.49 -11.75 -29.63
C ASP A 387 6.29 -11.82 -31.15
N SER A 388 7.04 -11.01 -31.88
CA SER A 388 6.93 -10.85 -33.33
C SER A 388 7.60 -11.99 -34.10
N PHE A 389 8.39 -12.85 -33.42
CA PHE A 389 9.13 -13.93 -34.07
C PHE A 389 8.31 -15.21 -34.27
N ALA A 390 7.55 -15.66 -33.28
CA ALA A 390 6.81 -16.92 -33.35
C ALA A 390 5.52 -16.94 -32.52
N SER A 391 5.19 -15.85 -31.83
CA SER A 391 4.02 -15.73 -30.94
C SER A 391 3.96 -16.87 -29.90
N THR A 392 5.13 -17.21 -29.41
CA THR A 392 5.47 -18.17 -28.35
C THR A 392 5.37 -17.60 -26.95
N PHE A 393 5.37 -16.28 -26.79
CA PHE A 393 5.10 -15.59 -25.53
C PHE A 393 4.48 -14.21 -25.75
N ASP A 394 3.84 -13.71 -24.71
CA ASP A 394 3.29 -12.38 -24.58
C ASP A 394 3.96 -11.65 -23.41
N ILE A 395 4.30 -10.37 -23.59
CA ILE A 395 4.57 -9.45 -22.47
C ILE A 395 3.25 -8.77 -22.14
N LYS A 396 2.69 -9.06 -20.97
CA LYS A 396 1.38 -8.57 -20.52
C LYS A 396 1.53 -7.63 -19.34
N PHE A 397 0.95 -6.43 -19.43
CA PHE A 397 0.73 -5.58 -18.26
C PHE A 397 -0.65 -5.93 -17.72
N ASN A 398 -0.70 -6.69 -16.61
CA ASN A 398 -1.95 -7.30 -16.14
C ASN A 398 -2.80 -6.33 -15.31
N SER A 399 -2.19 -5.68 -14.34
CA SER A 399 -2.88 -4.87 -13.33
C SER A 399 -1.91 -3.88 -12.68
N ILE A 400 -2.47 -2.86 -12.03
CA ILE A 400 -1.77 -1.94 -11.12
C ILE A 400 -2.44 -2.06 -9.75
N ILE A 401 -1.65 -2.07 -8.68
CA ILE A 401 -2.13 -2.31 -7.31
C ILE A 401 -1.55 -1.23 -6.37
N PRO A 402 -2.38 -0.54 -5.58
CA PRO A 402 -3.83 -0.44 -5.76
C PRO A 402 -4.17 0.27 -7.07
N ASP A 403 -5.32 -0.03 -7.64
CA ASP A 403 -5.83 0.67 -8.83
C ASP A 403 -6.29 2.08 -8.45
N PHE A 404 -6.23 3.05 -9.36
CA PHE A 404 -6.67 4.42 -9.06
C PHE A 404 -8.13 4.55 -8.68
N THR A 405 -8.96 3.64 -9.18
CA THR A 405 -10.39 3.57 -8.87
C THR A 405 -10.67 2.82 -7.57
N ASP A 406 -9.64 2.26 -6.92
CA ASP A 406 -9.74 1.55 -5.66
C ASP A 406 -9.88 2.53 -4.48
N ALA A 407 -11.11 3.01 -4.26
CA ALA A 407 -11.43 3.90 -3.15
C ALA A 407 -11.35 3.23 -1.77
N ALA A 408 -11.16 1.90 -1.71
CA ALA A 408 -11.00 1.17 -0.46
C ALA A 408 -9.54 1.15 0.02
N ASN A 409 -8.58 1.20 -0.91
CA ASN A 409 -7.13 1.20 -0.61
C ASN A 409 -6.45 2.51 -1.02
N ARG A 410 -7.22 3.52 -1.42
CA ARG A 410 -6.75 4.88 -1.71
C ARG A 410 -7.62 5.88 -1.01
N GLN A 411 -6.98 6.84 -0.38
CA GLN A 411 -7.64 7.97 0.25
C GLN A 411 -7.50 9.21 -0.64
N SER A 412 -8.29 10.23 -0.36
CA SER A 412 -8.29 11.48 -1.12
C SER A 412 -8.42 12.69 -0.20
N ILE A 413 -7.67 13.73 -0.55
CA ILE A 413 -7.71 15.05 0.06
C ILE A 413 -8.10 16.02 -1.05
N THR A 414 -9.19 16.75 -0.87
CA THR A 414 -9.66 17.73 -1.86
C THR A 414 -9.53 19.15 -1.31
N PHE A 415 -9.09 20.07 -2.16
CA PHE A 415 -8.88 21.48 -1.91
C PHE A 415 -9.79 22.28 -2.84
N ASN A 416 -10.74 23.00 -2.27
CA ASN A 416 -11.77 23.75 -2.99
C ASN A 416 -11.82 25.21 -2.50
N PRO A 417 -11.19 26.15 -3.21
CA PRO A 417 -11.30 27.56 -2.88
C PRO A 417 -12.71 28.11 -3.12
N SER A 418 -13.14 29.02 -2.25
CA SER A 418 -14.43 29.72 -2.32
C SER A 418 -14.35 31.06 -1.59
N GLY A 419 -14.32 32.15 -2.36
CA GLY A 419 -14.12 33.49 -1.81
C GLY A 419 -12.82 33.55 -1.02
N TYR A 420 -12.88 33.99 0.24
CA TYR A 420 -11.71 34.11 1.11
C TYR A 420 -11.20 32.77 1.68
N ASN A 421 -11.87 31.66 1.38
CA ASN A 421 -11.67 30.37 2.03
C ASN A 421 -11.06 29.34 1.07
N MET A 422 -10.23 28.45 1.61
CA MET A 422 -9.81 27.20 1.00
C MET A 422 -10.43 26.05 1.78
N PHE A 423 -11.45 25.40 1.24
CA PHE A 423 -12.04 24.24 1.87
C PHE A 423 -11.19 22.99 1.62
N LEU A 424 -10.69 22.42 2.70
CA LEU A 424 -9.98 21.15 2.73
C LEU A 424 -10.96 20.05 3.14
N LYS A 425 -11.05 18.99 2.33
CA LYS A 425 -11.94 17.85 2.56
C LYS A 425 -11.14 16.55 2.60
N TYR A 426 -11.29 15.77 3.67
CA TYR A 426 -10.64 14.47 3.83
C TYR A 426 -11.44 13.55 4.77
N LYS A 427 -11.11 12.25 4.79
CA LYS A 427 -11.72 11.25 5.69
C LYS A 427 -10.99 11.18 7.03
N ASN A 428 -11.74 11.24 8.13
CA ASN A 428 -11.17 11.16 9.48
C ASN A 428 -10.80 9.74 9.91
N ALA A 429 -10.37 9.59 11.16
CA ALA A 429 -9.92 8.31 11.69
C ALA A 429 -11.01 7.22 11.79
N ALA A 430 -12.27 7.62 11.82
CA ALA A 430 -13.40 6.70 11.88
C ALA A 430 -13.89 6.26 10.48
N ASP A 431 -13.31 6.79 9.39
CA ASP A 431 -13.68 6.53 7.99
C ASP A 431 -15.17 6.82 7.65
N ALA A 432 -15.88 7.49 8.57
CA ALA A 432 -17.33 7.65 8.55
C ALA A 432 -17.79 9.05 8.13
N GLU A 433 -17.00 10.11 8.37
CA GLU A 433 -17.38 11.49 8.04
C GLU A 433 -16.27 12.28 7.32
N GLU A 434 -16.68 13.04 6.31
CA GLU A 434 -15.81 13.97 5.58
C GLU A 434 -15.62 15.24 6.42
N GLN A 435 -14.41 15.45 6.92
CA GLN A 435 -14.07 16.66 7.66
C GLN A 435 -13.83 17.82 6.69
N MET A 436 -14.33 19.01 7.02
CA MET A 436 -14.09 20.24 6.26
C MET A 436 -13.37 21.29 7.10
N PHE A 437 -12.14 21.61 6.74
CA PHE A 437 -11.40 22.75 7.30
C PHE A 437 -11.38 23.88 6.27
N SER A 438 -11.28 25.13 6.74
CA SER A 438 -11.02 26.27 5.88
C SER A 438 -9.65 26.85 6.20
N VAL A 439 -8.89 27.21 5.17
CA VAL A 439 -7.81 28.19 5.33
C VAL A 439 -8.29 29.52 4.75
N TYR A 440 -8.22 30.56 5.57
CA TYR A 440 -8.68 31.91 5.28
C TYR A 440 -7.53 32.86 4.98
N SER A 441 -7.77 33.78 4.04
CA SER A 441 -6.98 35.00 3.89
C SER A 441 -7.87 36.14 3.38
N SER A 442 -7.75 37.33 3.97
CA SER A 442 -8.47 38.55 3.54
C SER A 442 -7.63 39.54 2.74
N ASP A 443 -6.30 39.45 2.88
CA ASP A 443 -5.34 40.45 2.42
C ASP A 443 -4.21 39.82 1.58
N GLY A 444 -4.19 38.49 1.46
CA GLY A 444 -3.15 37.71 0.80
C GLY A 444 -1.85 37.56 1.59
N VAL A 445 -1.77 38.17 2.77
CA VAL A 445 -0.57 38.20 3.62
C VAL A 445 -0.80 37.37 4.88
N THR A 446 -1.97 37.49 5.49
CA THR A 446 -2.35 36.82 6.73
C THR A 446 -3.19 35.59 6.42
N TRP A 447 -2.57 34.41 6.48
CA TRP A 447 -3.25 33.14 6.32
C TRP A 447 -3.58 32.54 7.70
N ARG A 448 -4.84 32.15 7.89
CA ARG A 448 -5.35 31.59 9.16
C ARG A 448 -6.13 30.31 8.91
N TRP A 449 -6.09 29.38 9.84
CA TRP A 449 -6.99 28.23 9.83
C TRP A 449 -8.30 28.60 10.53
N ALA A 450 -9.43 28.30 9.89
CA ALA A 450 -10.76 28.52 10.42
C ALA A 450 -11.68 27.36 10.03
N SER A 451 -12.74 27.13 10.79
CA SER A 451 -13.82 26.24 10.36
C SER A 451 -14.89 27.04 9.59
N ALA A 452 -15.68 26.37 8.76
CA ALA A 452 -16.72 27.04 7.98
C ALA A 452 -17.75 27.75 8.89
N PRO A 453 -18.28 28.93 8.51
CA PRO A 453 -19.27 29.63 9.31
C PRO A 453 -20.56 28.81 9.42
N VAL A 454 -21.04 28.60 10.64
CA VAL A 454 -22.39 28.08 10.88
C VAL A 454 -23.36 29.25 10.82
N THR A 455 -23.90 29.47 9.61
CA THR A 455 -25.04 30.34 9.23
C THR A 455 -24.82 31.86 9.11
N ALA A 456 -25.59 32.44 8.17
CA ALA A 456 -25.37 33.72 7.49
C ALA A 456 -25.94 34.98 8.19
N SER A 457 -25.93 35.07 9.52
CA SER A 457 -26.52 36.23 10.21
C SER A 457 -25.69 36.77 11.38
N GLY A 458 -24.56 37.40 11.03
CA GLY A 458 -23.88 38.55 11.66
C GLY A 458 -23.84 38.70 13.19
N THR A 459 -22.64 38.78 13.76
CA THR A 459 -21.94 40.04 14.13
C THR A 459 -20.62 39.71 14.85
N GLU A 460 -19.51 40.25 14.34
CA GLU A 460 -18.19 40.40 15.00
C GLU A 460 -17.63 39.24 15.85
N ASN A 461 -17.73 37.98 15.41
CA ASN A 461 -16.66 36.94 15.41
C ASN A 461 -17.17 35.65 14.75
N ASP A 462 -17.81 35.75 13.57
CA ASP A 462 -18.59 34.65 12.94
C ASP A 462 -17.76 33.43 12.44
N TRP A 463 -16.51 33.29 12.92
CA TRP A 463 -15.52 32.32 12.45
C TRP A 463 -15.00 31.56 13.66
N ARG A 464 -15.11 30.24 13.64
CA ARG A 464 -14.52 29.41 14.69
C ARG A 464 -13.09 29.12 14.31
N ASP A 465 -12.15 29.53 15.14
CA ASP A 465 -10.73 29.33 14.87
C ASP A 465 -10.39 27.84 14.95
N VAL A 466 -9.40 27.39 14.18
CA VAL A 466 -8.81 26.06 14.35
C VAL A 466 -7.44 26.27 14.98
N VAL A 467 -7.34 25.95 16.26
CA VAL A 467 -6.18 26.23 17.09
C VAL A 467 -5.20 25.08 17.02
N PHE A 468 -4.00 25.41 16.56
CA PHE A 468 -2.84 24.52 16.58
C PHE A 468 -1.78 24.97 17.57
N ASP A 469 -1.93 26.15 18.18
CA ASP A 469 -0.95 26.75 19.10
C ASP A 469 -1.41 26.53 20.54
N GLU A 470 -0.61 25.83 21.34
CA GLU A 470 -0.95 25.52 22.73
C GLU A 470 -1.13 26.77 23.59
N GLY A 471 -0.48 27.88 23.22
CA GLY A 471 -0.61 29.16 23.91
C GLY A 471 -1.82 29.99 23.46
N ALA A 472 -2.56 29.55 22.44
CA ALA A 472 -3.73 30.26 21.94
C ALA A 472 -4.99 29.89 22.72
N ASN A 473 -5.84 30.88 22.95
CA ASN A 473 -7.10 30.69 23.65
C ASN A 473 -8.08 29.95 22.75
N ILE A 474 -8.77 28.94 23.29
CA ILE A 474 -9.84 28.19 22.65
C ILE A 474 -11.14 28.55 23.37
N SER A 475 -12.11 29.09 22.65
CA SER A 475 -13.38 29.61 23.18
C SER A 475 -14.54 28.65 22.95
N ALA A 476 -15.26 28.30 24.02
CA ALA A 476 -16.52 27.56 23.90
C ALA A 476 -17.68 28.43 23.38
N VAL A 477 -17.56 29.76 23.46
CA VAL A 477 -18.59 30.69 22.96
C VAL A 477 -18.49 30.79 21.44
N ASP A 478 -17.27 30.90 20.93
CA ASP A 478 -16.99 30.94 19.49
C ASP A 478 -16.99 29.54 18.86
N GLN A 479 -16.99 28.49 19.69
CA GLN A 479 -16.92 27.07 19.31
C GLN A 479 -15.65 26.74 18.54
N ASP A 480 -14.52 27.29 18.99
CA ASP A 480 -13.22 27.08 18.37
C ASP A 480 -12.88 25.58 18.35
N PHE A 481 -12.36 25.15 17.20
CA PHE A 481 -11.77 23.83 17.03
C PHE A 481 -10.33 23.87 17.52
N PHE A 482 -9.83 22.75 17.99
CA PHE A 482 -8.42 22.56 18.26
C PHE A 482 -8.02 21.13 17.93
N VAL A 483 -6.75 20.94 17.58
CA VAL A 483 -6.25 19.63 17.14
C VAL A 483 -5.27 19.10 18.18
N ILE A 484 -5.63 17.98 18.80
CA ILE A 484 -4.75 17.25 19.71
C ILE A 484 -4.07 16.12 18.96
N GLN A 485 -2.80 15.84 19.26
CA GLN A 485 -2.07 14.75 18.63
C GLN A 485 -1.07 14.12 19.59
N LYS A 486 -1.13 12.78 19.71
CA LYS A 486 -0.11 11.99 20.41
C LYS A 486 -0.16 10.54 19.94
N GLY A 487 1.01 9.90 19.88
CA GLY A 487 1.11 8.49 19.50
C GLY A 487 0.79 8.19 18.03
N GLY A 488 0.88 9.19 17.14
CA GLY A 488 0.61 9.03 15.71
C GLY A 488 -0.84 9.27 15.29
N PHE A 489 -1.73 9.60 16.23
CA PHE A 489 -3.13 9.92 15.97
C PHE A 489 -3.41 11.39 16.29
N SER A 490 -4.26 12.05 15.49
CA SER A 490 -4.79 13.37 15.82
C SER A 490 -6.31 13.39 15.81
N HIS A 491 -6.89 14.14 16.74
CA HIS A 491 -8.33 14.38 16.85
C HIS A 491 -8.62 15.86 16.72
N THR A 492 -9.75 16.16 16.09
CA THR A 492 -10.24 17.53 16.00
C THR A 492 -11.37 17.69 17.01
N MET A 493 -11.13 18.53 18.00
CA MET A 493 -12.00 18.68 19.14
C MET A 493 -12.62 20.07 19.14
N VAL A 494 -13.85 20.19 19.64
CA VAL A 494 -14.50 21.46 19.95
C VAL A 494 -14.66 21.54 21.46
N PHE A 495 -14.21 22.64 22.06
CA PHE A 495 -14.54 22.92 23.44
C PHE A 495 -15.96 23.47 23.50
N THR A 496 -16.88 22.78 24.19
CA THR A 496 -18.32 23.12 24.12
C THR A 496 -18.83 23.77 25.40
N ALA A 497 -18.33 23.37 26.57
CA ALA A 497 -18.78 23.93 27.84
C ALA A 497 -17.78 23.77 28.98
N TYR A 498 -17.90 24.65 29.97
CA TYR A 498 -17.32 24.45 31.30
C TYR A 498 -18.38 24.69 32.37
N THR A 499 -18.47 23.76 33.33
CA THR A 499 -19.43 23.80 34.43
C THR A 499 -18.67 24.06 35.74
N ALA A 500 -18.67 25.32 36.17
CA ALA A 500 -17.91 25.75 37.35
C ALA A 500 -18.29 25.03 38.67
N ALA A 501 -19.53 24.57 38.79
CA ALA A 501 -20.01 23.86 39.98
C ALA A 501 -19.35 22.48 40.16
N THR A 502 -19.03 21.81 39.05
CA THR A 502 -18.42 20.47 39.04
C THR A 502 -16.96 20.50 38.62
N GLY A 503 -16.46 21.63 38.10
CA GLY A 503 -15.12 21.72 37.50
C GLY A 503 -15.02 20.94 36.18
N GLU A 504 -16.15 20.62 35.56
CA GLU A 504 -16.21 19.77 34.36
C GLU A 504 -16.02 20.60 33.09
N PHE A 505 -15.13 20.13 32.23
CA PHE A 505 -14.92 20.57 30.86
C PHE A 505 -15.61 19.59 29.93
N THR A 506 -16.36 20.09 28.95
CA THR A 506 -17.03 19.28 27.93
C THR A 506 -16.45 19.61 26.57
N PHE A 507 -16.17 18.57 25.81
CA PHE A 507 -15.64 18.62 24.46
C PHE A 507 -16.53 17.79 23.54
N THR A 508 -16.51 18.12 22.26
CA THR A 508 -17.11 17.29 21.21
C THR A 508 -16.04 16.92 20.20
N ASP A 509 -15.90 15.64 19.90
CA ASP A 509 -14.94 15.15 18.91
C ASP A 509 -15.47 15.30 17.47
N GLU A 510 -14.62 14.95 16.50
CA GLU A 510 -14.95 14.97 15.07
C GLU A 510 -16.11 14.06 14.65
N SER A 511 -16.54 13.13 15.50
CA SER A 511 -17.65 12.21 15.27
C SER A 511 -18.93 12.66 15.99
N GLY A 512 -18.91 13.82 16.65
CA GLY A 512 -20.01 14.35 17.42
C GLY A 512 -20.14 13.74 18.83
N ASN A 513 -19.20 12.90 19.27
CA ASN A 513 -19.23 12.31 20.60
C ASN A 513 -18.82 13.35 21.65
N SER A 514 -19.51 13.33 22.78
CA SER A 514 -19.17 14.18 23.92
C SER A 514 -18.10 13.51 24.80
N ILE A 515 -17.00 14.22 25.05
CA ILE A 515 -15.93 13.80 25.95
C ILE A 515 -15.87 14.80 27.11
N THR A 516 -15.76 14.33 28.34
CA THR A 516 -15.64 15.20 29.52
C THR A 516 -14.29 15.03 30.21
N ALA A 517 -13.79 16.11 30.78
CA ALA A 517 -12.62 16.09 31.66
C ALA A 517 -12.98 16.85 32.95
N THR A 518 -12.72 16.26 34.11
CA THR A 518 -12.96 16.93 35.40
C THR A 518 -11.68 17.56 35.90
N GLY A 519 -11.71 18.86 36.14
CA GLY A 519 -10.55 19.61 36.61
C GLY A 519 -10.50 19.78 38.12
N ASN A 520 -9.29 19.87 38.65
CA ASN A 520 -9.06 20.33 40.01
C ASN A 520 -9.05 21.86 40.02
N GLN A 521 -9.92 22.45 40.83
CA GLN A 521 -9.95 23.90 41.06
C GLN A 521 -8.68 24.32 41.80
N THR A 522 -7.94 25.26 41.23
CA THR A 522 -6.81 25.93 41.89
C THR A 522 -7.15 27.39 42.14
N SER A 523 -6.40 28.06 43.01
CA SER A 523 -6.56 29.50 43.26
C SER A 523 -6.35 30.39 42.02
N ASN A 524 -5.79 29.84 40.93
CA ASN A 524 -5.46 30.56 39.71
C ASN A 524 -6.26 30.09 38.47
N GLY A 525 -7.12 29.07 38.58
CA GLY A 525 -7.85 28.47 37.45
C GLY A 525 -8.15 26.98 37.66
N ALA A 526 -8.87 26.35 36.74
CA ALA A 526 -9.11 24.89 36.75
C ALA A 526 -8.14 24.19 35.79
N ILE A 527 -7.52 23.09 36.23
CA ILE A 527 -6.68 22.23 35.38
C ILE A 527 -7.34 20.85 35.30
N ALA A 528 -7.53 20.34 34.09
CA ALA A 528 -8.02 18.99 33.84
C ALA A 528 -7.08 18.20 32.94
N ASN A 529 -7.19 16.87 33.00
CA ASN A 529 -6.57 15.96 32.05
C ASN A 529 -7.65 15.47 31.09
N LEU A 530 -7.60 15.92 29.84
CA LEU A 530 -8.39 15.38 28.76
C LEU A 530 -7.73 14.06 28.30
N ILE A 531 -8.48 12.96 28.36
CA ILE A 531 -8.01 11.64 27.95
C ILE A 531 -8.69 11.27 26.64
N VAL A 532 -7.90 11.13 25.57
CA VAL A 532 -8.38 10.70 24.25
C VAL A 532 -7.44 9.59 23.75
N ASP A 533 -8.00 8.45 23.36
CA ASP A 533 -7.27 7.25 22.93
C ASP A 533 -6.17 6.79 23.91
N GLY A 534 -6.43 6.94 25.21
CA GLY A 534 -5.48 6.61 26.27
C GLY A 534 -4.31 7.61 26.42
N ASN A 535 -4.24 8.63 25.56
CA ASN A 535 -3.30 9.73 25.66
C ASN A 535 -3.87 10.84 26.53
N ILE A 536 -2.99 11.46 27.32
CA ILE A 536 -3.34 12.56 28.24
C ILE A 536 -2.90 13.87 27.62
N TYR A 537 -3.82 14.83 27.60
CA TYR A 537 -3.64 16.21 27.18
C TYR A 537 -4.09 17.13 28.33
N ARG A 538 -3.23 18.03 28.79
CA ARG A 538 -3.60 18.98 29.85
C ARG A 538 -4.49 20.09 29.30
N VAL A 539 -5.51 20.45 30.04
CA VAL A 539 -6.40 21.58 29.74
C VAL A 539 -6.36 22.57 30.88
N TYR A 540 -6.20 23.85 30.56
CA TYR A 540 -6.18 24.94 31.53
C TYR A 540 -7.30 25.93 31.24
N LEU A 541 -8.15 26.20 32.24
CA LEU A 541 -9.16 27.25 32.14
C LEU A 541 -8.52 28.63 32.34
N ILE A 542 -8.62 29.46 31.30
CA ILE A 542 -8.13 30.85 31.31
C ILE A 542 -9.18 31.80 31.87
N SER A 543 -10.43 31.66 31.41
CA SER A 543 -11.55 32.50 31.87
C SER A 543 -12.82 31.69 31.96
N ASN A 544 -13.43 31.69 33.15
CA ASN A 544 -14.75 31.10 33.37
C ASN A 544 -15.86 31.95 32.73
N THR A 545 -15.69 33.28 32.67
CA THR A 545 -16.69 34.19 32.11
C THR A 545 -16.75 34.10 30.59
N SER A 546 -15.59 34.06 29.94
CA SER A 546 -15.47 33.94 28.48
C SER A 546 -15.46 32.48 28.01
N LYS A 547 -15.45 31.52 28.96
CA LYS A 547 -15.30 30.09 28.70
C LYS A 547 -14.16 29.81 27.73
N THR A 548 -12.95 30.23 28.11
CA THR A 548 -11.74 30.07 27.31
C THR A 548 -10.73 29.16 27.99
N ILE A 549 -10.09 28.29 27.21
CA ILE A 549 -9.08 27.34 27.67
C ILE A 549 -7.78 27.45 26.86
N ASN A 550 -6.68 26.96 27.42
CA ASN A 550 -5.51 26.50 26.66
C ASN A 550 -5.43 24.98 26.79
N VAL A 551 -4.84 24.33 25.79
CA VAL A 551 -4.70 22.87 25.74
C VAL A 551 -3.25 22.54 25.38
N ASP A 552 -2.72 21.52 26.03
CA ASP A 552 -1.48 20.81 25.68
C ASP A 552 -1.85 19.94 24.48
N LEU A 553 -1.55 20.44 23.29
CA LEU A 553 -2.06 19.89 22.05
C LEU A 553 -1.18 18.71 21.57
N ASN A 554 0.08 18.62 22.00
CA ASN A 554 1.01 17.54 21.64
C ASN A 554 1.07 16.40 22.69
N GLY A 555 0.44 16.61 23.85
CA GLY A 555 0.37 15.69 24.98
C GLY A 555 1.71 15.47 25.69
N ASP A 556 2.67 16.38 25.58
CA ASP A 556 3.98 16.29 26.24
C ASP A 556 3.92 16.63 27.75
N GLY A 557 2.77 17.12 28.20
CA GLY A 557 2.50 17.51 29.57
C GLY A 557 2.71 18.99 29.84
N TYR A 558 3.01 19.81 28.83
CA TYR A 558 3.20 21.25 28.95
C TYR A 558 2.22 21.99 28.04
N ILE A 559 1.80 23.19 28.47
CA ILE A 559 1.04 24.12 27.63
C ILE A 559 1.98 25.28 27.36
N ALA A 560 2.46 25.41 26.11
CA ALA A 560 3.38 26.48 25.74
C ALA A 560 2.79 27.85 26.13
N GLY A 561 3.44 28.55 27.08
CA GLY A 561 2.98 29.85 27.59
C GLY A 561 2.55 29.88 29.06
N THR A 562 2.38 28.73 29.71
CA THR A 562 2.34 28.69 31.18
C THR A 562 3.76 28.89 31.70
N ALA A 563 4.07 30.12 32.11
CA ALA A 563 5.37 30.48 32.65
C ALA A 563 5.72 29.59 33.85
N TYR A 564 6.61 28.61 33.64
CA TYR A 564 7.42 28.09 34.72
C TYR A 564 8.32 29.25 35.16
N THR A 565 8.09 29.77 36.37
CA THR A 565 8.70 31.02 36.87
C THR A 565 10.20 30.94 37.16
N ASP A 566 10.93 30.00 36.56
CA ASP A 566 12.36 29.87 36.81
C ASP A 566 13.13 29.55 35.53
N PHE A 567 13.14 30.51 34.60
CA PHE A 567 14.29 30.75 33.74
C PHE A 567 14.46 32.26 33.57
N THR A 568 15.48 32.80 34.24
CA THR A 568 15.86 34.20 34.15
C THR A 568 16.45 34.48 32.76
N THR A 569 15.54 34.84 31.85
CA THR A 569 15.68 35.30 30.44
C THR A 569 16.04 34.22 29.40
N PRO A 570 15.04 33.84 28.59
CA PRO A 570 15.08 34.15 27.16
C PRO A 570 13.73 34.66 26.61
N GLY A 571 13.75 35.30 25.43
CA GLY A 571 12.57 35.83 24.73
C GLY A 571 11.49 34.79 24.41
N PRO A 572 10.32 35.23 23.87
CA PRO A 572 9.12 34.41 23.75
C PRO A 572 9.44 33.05 23.11
N LEU A 573 9.33 32.00 23.92
CA LEU A 573 9.49 30.63 23.47
C LEU A 573 8.47 30.36 22.36
N GLY A 574 8.95 29.74 21.28
CA GLY A 574 8.20 29.53 20.05
C GLY A 574 6.90 28.77 20.31
N ARG A 575 5.86 29.19 19.59
CA ARG A 575 4.57 28.52 19.51
C ARG A 575 4.79 27.10 19.01
N GLU A 576 4.42 26.10 19.80
CA GLU A 576 4.39 24.71 19.35
C GLU A 576 3.08 24.48 18.61
N TYR A 577 3.18 24.02 17.35
CA TYR A 577 2.03 23.78 16.49
C TYR A 577 1.67 22.30 16.49
N SER A 578 0.41 21.97 16.80
CA SER A 578 -0.14 20.64 16.57
C SER A 578 -0.42 20.38 15.10
N PHE A 579 -0.37 19.11 14.72
CA PHE A 579 -0.40 18.68 13.32
C PHE A 579 -1.78 18.15 12.96
N LEU A 580 -2.24 18.48 11.76
CA LEU A 580 -3.38 17.80 11.17
C LEU A 580 -2.85 16.50 10.54
N ALA A 581 -2.96 15.40 11.28
CA ALA A 581 -2.87 14.09 10.68
C ALA A 581 -4.31 13.66 10.36
N PRO A 582 -4.80 13.78 9.10
CA PRO A 582 -5.78 12.80 8.65
C PRO A 582 -5.31 11.40 9.10
N LYS A 583 -6.18 10.42 9.31
CA LYS A 583 -5.75 9.03 9.58
C LYS A 583 -5.03 8.51 8.34
N LEU A 584 -3.77 8.88 8.25
CA LEU A 584 -2.90 8.86 7.10
C LEU A 584 -1.97 7.67 7.20
N ILE A 585 -2.35 6.62 7.97
CA ILE A 585 -1.67 5.32 8.16
C ILE A 585 -1.06 5.14 9.58
N THR A 586 -0.99 3.87 10.01
CA THR A 586 -0.70 3.37 11.35
C THR A 586 0.79 3.41 11.73
N THR A 587 1.68 3.92 10.87
CA THR A 587 3.15 3.81 11.02
C THR A 587 3.92 5.11 11.24
N GLY A 588 3.25 6.28 11.18
CA GLY A 588 3.66 7.47 11.93
C GLY A 588 4.80 8.34 11.36
N GLN A 589 5.00 8.42 10.04
CA GLN A 589 6.02 9.33 9.45
C GLN A 589 5.54 10.20 8.26
N GLY A 590 4.38 9.93 7.66
CA GLY A 590 3.74 10.82 6.66
C GLY A 590 2.83 11.90 7.30
N GLY A 591 2.46 12.94 6.55
CA GLY A 591 1.59 14.00 7.08
C GLY A 591 1.22 15.11 6.09
N LEU A 592 0.13 15.83 6.38
CA LEU A 592 -0.27 17.05 5.66
C LEU A 592 0.11 18.29 6.49
N TYR A 593 0.87 19.20 5.88
CA TYR A 593 1.38 20.41 6.51
C TYR A 593 0.89 21.64 5.75
N PHE A 594 0.67 22.74 6.46
CA PHE A 594 0.45 24.05 5.83
C PHE A 594 1.67 24.93 6.06
N TYR A 595 2.25 25.38 4.96
CA TYR A 595 3.41 26.23 4.90
C TYR A 595 2.95 27.67 4.68
N THR A 596 3.12 28.53 5.67
CA THR A 596 2.97 29.98 5.52
C THR A 596 4.33 30.61 5.25
N ASN A 597 4.35 31.55 4.32
CA ASN A 597 5.59 32.02 3.77
C ASN A 597 6.35 33.00 4.68
N TYR A 598 7.68 32.90 4.58
CA TYR A 598 8.68 33.96 4.70
C TYR A 598 9.00 34.54 6.08
N SER A 599 10.06 34.03 6.70
CA SER A 599 10.84 34.81 7.66
C SER A 599 12.09 35.37 6.98
N SER A 600 12.16 36.68 6.77
CA SER A 600 13.41 37.39 6.55
C SER A 600 13.69 38.30 7.73
N GLY A 601 14.94 38.32 8.17
CA GLY A 601 15.35 39.19 9.26
C GLY A 601 16.80 39.59 9.13
N ALA A 602 17.14 40.68 9.79
CA ALA A 602 18.51 41.12 9.96
C ALA A 602 19.13 40.42 11.18
N MET A 603 20.27 39.76 10.99
CA MET A 603 21.06 39.18 12.08
C MET A 603 22.20 40.11 12.51
N THR A 604 22.20 40.48 13.78
CA THR A 604 23.35 41.06 14.48
C THR A 604 24.21 39.96 15.13
N ALA A 605 25.47 40.26 15.47
CA ALA A 605 26.39 39.27 16.04
C ALA A 605 25.87 38.74 17.39
N GLY A 606 25.92 37.42 17.61
CA GLY A 606 25.43 36.77 18.82
C GLY A 606 23.90 36.66 18.94
N THR A 607 23.15 37.09 17.92
CA THR A 607 21.69 37.00 17.89
C THR A 607 21.25 35.63 17.38
N TRP A 608 20.40 34.99 18.16
CA TRP A 608 19.71 33.75 17.79
C TRP A 608 18.42 34.11 17.10
N ILE A 609 18.21 33.59 15.89
CA ILE A 609 16.93 33.72 15.20
C ILE A 609 16.40 32.33 14.91
N TYR A 610 15.09 32.18 15.12
CA TYR A 610 14.33 30.95 14.89
C TYR A 610 13.36 31.16 13.71
N PRO A 611 13.84 31.21 12.46
CA PRO A 611 12.93 31.13 11.33
C PRO A 611 12.07 29.87 11.42
N GLN A 612 10.75 30.05 11.40
CA GLN A 612 9.78 28.96 11.36
C GLN A 612 9.45 28.66 9.90
N LEU A 613 9.83 27.47 9.42
CA LEU A 613 9.25 26.88 8.21
C LEU A 613 8.18 25.87 8.63
N GLY A 614 6.98 26.35 8.93
CA GLY A 614 5.91 25.52 9.49
C GLY A 614 6.28 24.95 10.87
N PHE A 615 7.01 23.85 10.91
CA PHE A 615 7.14 22.91 12.04
C PHE A 615 8.57 22.75 12.60
N ALA A 616 9.60 23.21 11.90
CA ALA A 616 10.98 23.04 12.35
C ALA A 616 11.62 24.38 12.69
N GLY A 617 12.02 24.53 13.96
CA GLY A 617 12.92 25.59 14.37
C GLY A 617 14.26 25.38 13.68
N ILE A 618 14.58 26.23 12.70
CA ILE A 618 15.96 26.40 12.27
C ILE A 618 16.55 27.45 13.20
N ARG A 619 17.70 27.17 13.81
CA ARG A 619 18.47 28.16 14.54
C ARG A 619 19.55 28.69 13.65
N LEU A 620 19.52 29.99 13.41
CA LEU A 620 20.61 30.71 12.77
C LEU A 620 21.43 31.41 13.83
N VAL A 621 22.74 31.22 13.76
CA VAL A 621 23.72 31.84 14.67
C VAL A 621 24.70 32.63 13.86
N ARG A 622 24.85 33.92 14.16
CA ARG A 622 25.97 34.70 13.64
C ARG A 622 27.13 34.64 14.63
N ASN A 623 28.21 33.99 14.22
CA ASN A 623 29.42 33.87 15.01
C ASN A 623 30.24 35.16 14.97
N ALA A 624 31.17 35.30 15.92
CA ALA A 624 32.04 36.48 16.05
C ALA A 624 33.00 36.66 14.86
N ASP A 625 33.28 35.58 14.12
CA ASP A 625 34.08 35.55 12.91
C ASP A 625 33.27 35.87 11.64
N ASN A 626 32.03 36.35 11.77
CA ASN A 626 31.06 36.59 10.68
C ASN A 626 30.60 35.35 9.90
N THR A 627 30.91 34.14 10.35
CA THR A 627 30.27 32.93 9.81
C THR A 627 28.85 32.79 10.34
N THR A 628 28.01 32.08 9.58
CA THR A 628 26.66 31.69 10.03
C THR A 628 26.63 30.20 10.28
N THR A 629 26.24 29.79 11.48
CA THR A 629 25.91 28.39 11.76
C THR A 629 24.42 28.21 11.59
N VAL A 630 24.03 27.23 10.76
CA VAL A 630 22.65 26.74 10.70
C VAL A 630 22.59 25.50 11.57
N ALA A 631 21.62 25.46 12.48
CA ALA A 631 21.32 24.28 13.28
C ALA A 631 19.83 23.92 13.20
N THR A 632 19.51 22.63 13.23
CA THR A 632 18.13 22.13 13.28
C THR A 632 17.79 21.58 14.67
N TYR A 633 16.59 21.85 15.17
CA TYR A 633 16.13 21.40 16.49
C TYR A 633 15.72 19.92 16.45
N GLY A 634 16.25 19.12 17.38
CA GLY A 634 15.80 17.75 17.64
C GLY A 634 14.97 17.67 18.94
N PRO A 635 13.64 17.48 18.88
CA PRO A 635 12.77 17.58 20.06
C PRO A 635 13.01 16.47 21.11
N THR A 636 13.49 15.29 20.71
CA THR A 636 13.65 14.14 21.62
C THR A 636 14.82 14.28 22.60
N ALA A 637 15.78 15.15 22.30
CA ALA A 637 16.98 15.35 23.12
C ALA A 637 17.09 16.77 23.71
N GLY A 638 16.22 17.69 23.30
CA GLY A 638 16.39 19.12 23.61
C GLY A 638 17.71 19.70 23.06
N THR A 639 18.36 18.99 22.13
CA THR A 639 19.69 19.33 21.59
C THR A 639 19.63 19.61 20.10
N TRP A 640 20.41 20.61 19.67
CA TRP A 640 20.62 20.96 18.26
C TRP A 640 21.69 20.05 17.66
N THR A 641 21.37 19.28 16.60
CA THR A 641 22.20 18.13 16.19
C THR A 641 22.98 18.28 14.88
N ASN A 642 22.76 19.34 14.09
CA ASN A 642 23.44 19.55 12.80
C ASN A 642 24.00 20.97 12.70
N GLU A 643 25.24 21.21 13.17
CA GLU A 643 25.93 22.49 12.93
C GLU A 643 26.71 22.41 11.61
N THR A 644 26.15 22.95 10.54
CA THR A 644 26.94 23.22 9.32
C THR A 644 27.42 24.67 9.40
N ALA A 645 28.73 24.87 9.57
CA ALA A 645 29.34 26.18 9.44
C ALA A 645 29.34 26.60 7.97
N ILE A 646 28.63 27.69 7.66
CA ILE A 646 28.69 28.33 6.35
C ILE A 646 29.87 29.31 6.36
N GLY A 647 30.80 29.15 5.40
CA GLY A 647 31.97 30.02 5.25
C GLY A 647 31.65 31.49 4.95
N GLU A 648 32.69 32.32 4.80
CA GLU A 648 32.59 33.78 4.60
C GLU A 648 31.53 34.16 3.53
N PRO A 649 30.59 35.08 3.84
CA PRO A 649 29.53 35.47 2.92
C PRO A 649 30.08 36.19 1.68
N VAL A 650 30.03 35.51 0.54
CA VAL A 650 30.08 36.09 -0.82
C VAL A 650 28.73 36.77 -1.11
N GLU A 651 28.73 37.92 -1.78
CA GLU A 651 27.51 38.63 -2.20
C GLU A 651 26.55 37.66 -2.94
N ASP A 652 25.38 37.43 -2.34
CA ASP A 652 24.21 36.77 -2.93
C ASP A 652 24.34 35.25 -3.31
N GLY A 653 25.12 34.49 -2.54
CA GLY A 653 25.22 33.02 -2.69
C GLY A 653 24.12 32.22 -1.96
N ALA A 654 23.74 31.04 -2.48
CA ALA A 654 22.98 30.03 -1.74
C ALA A 654 23.92 29.29 -0.77
N TYR A 655 23.53 29.14 0.50
CA TYR A 655 24.41 28.64 1.53
C TYR A 655 23.76 27.50 2.31
N GLY A 656 23.95 26.28 1.78
CA GLY A 656 23.54 25.04 2.44
C GLY A 656 22.11 24.62 2.09
N SER A 657 21.97 23.34 1.75
CA SER A 657 20.71 22.62 1.79
C SER A 657 20.77 21.62 2.94
N GLY A 658 19.64 21.38 3.58
CA GLY A 658 19.51 20.33 4.58
C GLY A 658 18.16 19.64 4.45
N THR A 659 18.10 18.40 4.92
CA THR A 659 16.86 17.66 5.06
C THR A 659 16.47 17.66 6.54
N PHE A 660 15.22 17.99 6.86
CA PHE A 660 14.73 17.77 8.22
C PHE A 660 14.56 16.28 8.48
N ALA A 661 15.49 15.67 9.22
CA ALA A 661 15.56 14.22 9.41
C ALA A 661 14.29 13.55 9.99
N LYS A 662 13.38 14.30 10.63
CA LYS A 662 12.13 13.77 11.22
C LYS A 662 10.93 13.85 10.28
N ASN A 663 10.89 14.87 9.41
CA ASN A 663 9.72 15.18 8.56
C ASN A 663 10.04 15.09 7.07
N HIS A 664 11.28 14.76 6.72
CA HIS A 664 11.77 14.49 5.37
C HIS A 664 11.48 15.60 4.35
N ILE A 665 11.41 16.84 4.82
CA ILE A 665 11.25 18.03 3.99
C ILE A 665 12.61 18.69 3.78
N ASP A 666 12.94 18.91 2.52
CA ASP A 666 14.16 19.61 2.13
C ASP A 666 13.99 21.12 2.18
N TYR A 667 14.99 21.80 2.73
CA TYR A 667 15.03 23.26 2.80
C TYR A 667 16.38 23.81 2.33
N VAL A 668 16.34 25.07 1.89
CA VAL A 668 17.52 25.84 1.50
C VAL A 668 17.59 27.11 2.32
N VAL A 669 18.78 27.40 2.86
CA VAL A 669 19.08 28.67 3.55
C VAL A 669 19.93 29.54 2.63
N ARG A 670 19.54 30.80 2.48
CA ARG A 670 20.35 31.87 1.88
C ARG A 670 20.71 32.87 2.96
N VAL A 671 21.96 33.32 2.96
CA VAL A 671 22.43 34.41 3.81
C VAL A 671 23.09 35.45 2.92
N GLY A 672 22.45 36.61 2.76
CA GLY A 672 22.96 37.75 2.03
C GLY A 672 23.60 38.77 2.98
N ARG A 673 24.64 39.47 2.51
CA ARG A 673 25.29 40.54 3.28
C ARG A 673 24.86 41.91 2.76
N THR A 674 24.42 42.77 3.66
CA THR A 674 24.38 44.23 3.43
C THR A 674 25.45 44.90 4.29
N SER A 675 25.75 46.18 4.04
CA SER A 675 26.75 46.94 4.80
C SER A 675 26.46 47.05 6.31
N ALA A 676 25.23 46.77 6.76
CA ALA A 676 24.81 46.89 8.16
C ALA A 676 24.23 45.61 8.78
N ALA A 677 23.81 44.60 8.00
CA ALA A 677 23.16 43.39 8.49
C ALA A 677 23.38 42.17 7.57
N MET A 678 23.33 40.96 8.15
CA MET A 678 23.14 39.74 7.36
C MET A 678 21.63 39.49 7.24
N ASN A 679 21.13 39.42 6.02
CA ASN A 679 19.76 39.01 5.74
C ASN A 679 19.75 37.51 5.50
N TYR A 680 18.81 36.80 6.09
CA TYR A 680 18.63 35.38 5.79
C TYR A 680 17.29 35.16 5.08
N THR A 681 17.22 34.06 4.34
CA THR A 681 15.99 33.55 3.74
C THR A 681 16.02 32.04 3.82
N VAL A 682 14.97 31.43 4.36
CA VAL A 682 14.80 29.98 4.37
C VAL A 682 13.59 29.64 3.52
N LYS A 683 13.72 28.66 2.62
CA LYS A 683 12.63 28.20 1.75
C LYS A 683 12.64 26.70 1.58
N LEU A 684 11.52 26.16 1.09
CA LEU A 684 11.40 24.77 0.67
C LEU A 684 12.18 24.54 -0.62
N GLY A 685 12.84 23.38 -0.72
CA GLY A 685 13.51 22.93 -1.94
C GLY A 685 14.80 22.15 -1.67
N THR A 686 15.28 21.46 -2.68
CA THR A 686 16.57 20.76 -2.67
C THR A 686 17.69 21.71 -3.12
N SER A 687 18.96 21.34 -2.90
CA SER A 687 20.11 22.12 -3.42
C SER A 687 20.11 22.34 -4.93
N THR A 688 19.35 21.53 -5.68
CA THR A 688 19.35 21.49 -7.16
C THR A 688 18.06 22.03 -7.79
N SER A 689 17.01 22.30 -7.00
CA SER A 689 15.68 22.65 -7.51
C SER A 689 15.34 24.15 -7.41
N ALA A 690 14.26 24.56 -8.10
CA ALA A 690 13.68 25.90 -8.00
C ALA A 690 13.15 26.18 -6.58
N TRP A 691 13.23 27.44 -6.16
CA TRP A 691 12.79 27.90 -4.85
C TRP A 691 11.26 27.97 -4.81
N TYR A 692 10.65 27.47 -3.74
CA TYR A 692 9.20 27.58 -3.55
C TYR A 692 8.88 28.72 -2.57
N ASP A 693 8.38 29.82 -3.13
CA ASP A 693 8.20 31.12 -2.46
C ASP A 693 6.73 31.42 -2.12
N GLY A 694 5.83 30.43 -2.22
CA GLY A 694 4.40 30.62 -1.96
C GLY A 694 3.99 30.14 -0.58
N THR A 695 2.84 30.58 -0.08
CA THR A 695 2.10 29.83 0.96
C THR A 695 1.50 28.57 0.30
N GLY A 696 1.33 27.46 1.01
CA GLY A 696 0.78 26.24 0.39
C GLY A 696 0.67 25.05 1.34
N PHE A 697 0.16 23.95 0.82
CA PHE A 697 0.10 22.68 1.55
C PHE A 697 1.23 21.76 1.12
N ILE A 698 1.87 21.05 2.04
CA ILE A 698 2.85 20.01 1.77
C ILE A 698 2.27 18.69 2.25
N LEU A 699 2.13 17.71 1.36
CA LEU A 699 1.87 16.32 1.73
C LEU A 699 3.19 15.57 1.72
N VAL A 700 3.58 14.96 2.84
CA VAL A 700 4.74 14.05 2.91
C VAL A 700 4.21 12.62 2.86
N GLU A 701 4.64 11.88 1.84
CA GLU A 701 4.37 10.45 1.66
C GLU A 701 5.14 9.63 2.69
N GLU A 702 4.59 8.52 3.15
CA GLU A 702 5.32 7.59 4.03
C GLU A 702 6.53 6.96 3.32
N ALA A 703 7.56 6.64 4.09
CA ALA A 703 8.63 5.80 3.58
C ALA A 703 8.11 4.41 3.19
N GLN A 704 8.78 3.80 2.21
CA GLN A 704 8.64 2.36 1.91
C GLN A 704 8.67 1.55 3.21
N GLN A 705 7.93 0.45 3.31
CA GLN A 705 7.91 -0.42 4.50
C GLN A 705 9.35 -0.76 4.98
N GLY A 706 9.83 -0.08 6.02
CA GLY A 706 11.19 -0.21 6.56
C GLY A 706 12.29 0.65 5.89
N GLY A 707 11.96 1.51 4.94
CA GLY A 707 12.83 2.51 4.31
C GLY A 707 12.89 3.84 5.08
N GLN A 708 13.77 4.75 4.65
CA GLN A 708 13.96 6.09 5.23
C GLN A 708 13.65 7.22 4.24
N THR A 709 13.43 6.87 2.97
CA THR A 709 13.17 7.80 1.88
C THR A 709 11.69 8.11 1.81
N HIS A 710 11.34 9.38 1.93
CA HIS A 710 10.00 9.91 1.76
C HIS A 710 10.02 10.81 0.52
N ASN A 711 8.87 10.97 -0.12
CA ASN A 711 8.68 12.08 -1.05
C ASN A 711 7.67 13.05 -0.44
N TRP A 712 7.65 14.28 -0.92
CA TRP A 712 6.60 15.24 -0.62
C TRP A 712 6.03 15.85 -1.88
N LEU A 713 4.79 16.30 -1.78
CA LEU A 713 4.04 17.01 -2.80
C LEU A 713 3.59 18.35 -2.22
N TYR A 714 4.01 19.44 -2.83
CA TYR A 714 3.68 20.81 -2.47
C TYR A 714 2.62 21.38 -3.41
N LEU A 715 1.50 21.80 -2.82
CA LEU A 715 0.37 22.48 -3.44
C LEU A 715 0.39 23.95 -3.04
N PRO A 716 0.91 24.85 -3.89
CA PRO A 716 0.93 26.27 -3.57
C PRO A 716 -0.48 26.87 -3.62
N VAL A 717 -0.77 27.74 -2.66
CA VAL A 717 -1.97 28.57 -2.63
C VAL A 717 -1.58 30.05 -2.72
N SER A 718 -2.42 30.83 -3.37
CA SER A 718 -2.18 32.25 -3.58
C SER A 718 -3.45 33.06 -3.38
N TRP A 719 -3.27 34.35 -3.18
CA TRP A 719 -4.36 35.31 -3.22
C TRP A 719 -4.52 35.88 -4.62
N ASP A 720 -5.69 35.68 -5.21
CA ASP A 720 -6.09 36.36 -6.45
C ASP A 720 -6.62 37.74 -6.07
N SER A 721 -5.74 38.74 -6.11
CA SER A 721 -6.09 40.12 -5.82
C SER A 721 -7.09 40.73 -6.80
N THR A 722 -7.24 40.16 -8.00
CA THR A 722 -8.18 40.66 -9.02
C THR A 722 -9.61 40.28 -8.65
N ASN A 723 -9.80 39.05 -8.17
CA ASN A 723 -11.11 38.53 -7.81
C ASN A 723 -11.37 38.47 -6.29
N ASN A 724 -10.43 38.96 -5.49
CA ASN A 724 -10.49 39.04 -4.04
C ASN A 724 -10.81 37.68 -3.40
N LYS A 725 -10.05 36.65 -3.77
CA LYS A 725 -10.28 35.27 -3.34
C LYS A 725 -9.01 34.46 -3.23
N VAL A 726 -9.09 33.34 -2.52
CA VAL A 726 -8.06 32.31 -2.51
C VAL A 726 -8.07 31.54 -3.84
N SER A 727 -6.88 31.16 -4.31
CA SER A 727 -6.68 30.36 -5.51
C SER A 727 -5.62 29.30 -5.27
N ILE A 728 -5.73 28.18 -5.98
CA ILE A 728 -4.66 27.19 -6.12
C ILE A 728 -3.75 27.62 -7.26
N ALA A 729 -2.44 27.46 -7.08
CA ALA A 729 -1.45 27.77 -8.11
C ALA A 729 -1.55 26.82 -9.31
N THR A 730 -0.92 27.21 -10.41
CA THR A 730 -0.99 26.47 -11.68
C THR A 730 -0.08 25.26 -11.79
N SER A 731 0.69 24.96 -10.74
CA SER A 731 1.68 23.89 -10.74
C SER A 731 1.85 23.36 -9.33
N LEU A 732 1.96 22.04 -9.21
CA LEU A 732 2.40 21.34 -8.02
C LEU A 732 3.87 21.00 -8.15
N TYR A 733 4.49 20.77 -7.01
CA TYR A 733 5.91 20.46 -6.94
C TYR A 733 6.15 19.25 -6.08
N SER A 734 7.14 18.44 -6.42
CA SER A 734 7.55 17.29 -5.62
C SER A 734 9.07 17.20 -5.60
N ASP A 735 9.63 16.63 -4.53
CA ASP A 735 11.02 16.18 -4.50
C ASP A 735 11.24 14.88 -5.28
N ASP A 736 10.16 14.18 -5.64
CA ASP A 736 10.23 13.07 -6.55
C ASP A 736 10.61 13.55 -7.95
N SER A 737 11.84 13.24 -8.35
CA SER A 737 12.37 13.56 -9.69
C SER A 737 11.55 12.98 -10.85
N ALA A 738 10.73 11.95 -10.61
CA ALA A 738 9.84 11.36 -11.61
C ALA A 738 8.48 12.04 -11.70
N TYR A 739 8.12 12.89 -10.73
CA TYR A 739 6.86 13.62 -10.73
C TYR A 739 6.86 14.67 -11.85
N ALA A 740 5.85 14.61 -12.70
CA ALA A 740 5.58 15.63 -13.71
C ALA A 740 4.08 15.93 -13.75
N ASP A 741 3.74 17.22 -13.67
CA ASP A 741 2.39 17.70 -13.94
C ASP A 741 2.10 17.60 -15.44
N VAL A 742 1.20 16.69 -15.83
CA VAL A 742 0.82 16.44 -17.22
C VAL A 742 -0.51 17.16 -17.52
N PRO A 743 -0.53 18.14 -18.45
CA PRO A 743 -1.77 18.80 -18.86
C PRO A 743 -2.70 17.85 -19.63
N LEU A 744 -4.00 17.93 -19.35
CA LEU A 744 -5.04 17.25 -20.14
C LEU A 744 -5.22 17.96 -21.49
N LEU A 745 -5.26 17.21 -22.60
CA LEU A 745 -5.55 17.80 -23.92
C LEU A 745 -7.01 18.25 -24.00
N GLY A 746 -7.22 19.42 -24.59
CA GLY A 746 -8.54 20.01 -24.76
C GLY A 746 -9.02 20.84 -23.56
N THR A 747 -8.26 20.84 -22.46
CA THR A 747 -8.46 21.78 -21.34
C THR A 747 -7.20 22.63 -21.20
N SER A 748 -7.31 23.96 -21.20
CA SER A 748 -6.17 24.83 -20.87
C SER A 748 -5.89 24.90 -19.36
N THR A 749 -6.65 24.14 -18.57
CA THR A 749 -6.83 24.39 -17.15
C THR A 749 -6.65 23.18 -16.25
N GLN A 750 -6.71 21.94 -16.73
CA GLN A 750 -6.62 20.75 -15.86
C GLN A 750 -5.33 19.98 -16.07
N TYR A 751 -4.74 19.54 -14.97
CA TYR A 751 -3.46 18.84 -14.92
C TYR A 751 -3.55 17.64 -13.97
N LYS A 752 -2.82 16.58 -14.29
CA LYS A 752 -2.66 15.43 -13.40
C LYS A 752 -1.19 15.06 -13.31
N GLY A 753 -0.73 14.69 -12.12
CA GLY A 753 0.62 14.21 -11.89
C GLY A 753 0.59 12.95 -11.02
N MET A 754 1.68 12.20 -11.02
CA MET A 754 1.82 11.03 -10.16
C MET A 754 3.24 10.89 -9.65
N THR A 755 3.40 10.53 -8.38
CA THR A 755 4.68 10.16 -7.77
C THR A 755 5.02 8.69 -8.03
N THR A 756 6.27 8.32 -7.77
CA THR A 756 6.83 6.98 -7.84
C THR A 756 6.11 5.99 -6.93
N TYR A 757 5.55 6.47 -5.82
CA TYR A 757 4.80 5.64 -4.87
C TYR A 757 3.28 5.64 -5.12
N GLY A 758 2.82 6.36 -6.14
CA GLY A 758 1.43 6.28 -6.61
C GLY A 758 0.48 7.33 -6.03
N THR A 759 0.99 8.38 -5.39
CA THR A 759 0.16 9.56 -5.08
C THR A 759 -0.16 10.26 -6.38
N LEU A 760 -1.43 10.40 -6.65
CA LEU A 760 -2.01 11.04 -7.82
C LEU A 760 -2.45 12.45 -7.41
N SER A 761 -2.03 13.44 -8.18
CA SER A 761 -2.61 14.78 -8.13
C SER A 761 -3.55 14.97 -9.33
N ASP A 762 -4.66 15.65 -9.09
CA ASP A 762 -5.57 16.16 -10.11
C ASP A 762 -5.91 17.59 -9.72
N HIS A 763 -5.50 18.57 -10.51
CA HIS A 763 -5.79 19.96 -10.20
C HIS A 763 -6.34 20.70 -11.41
N LEU A 764 -7.32 21.56 -11.13
CA LEU A 764 -7.93 22.49 -12.04
C LEU A 764 -7.44 23.88 -11.70
N THR A 765 -6.90 24.58 -12.69
CA THR A 765 -6.52 25.98 -12.65
C THR A 765 -7.66 26.76 -13.29
N SER A 766 -8.40 27.55 -12.53
CA SER A 766 -9.47 28.36 -13.12
C SER A 766 -9.31 29.81 -12.69
N ASN A 767 -9.76 30.72 -13.55
CA ASN A 767 -9.97 32.12 -13.17
C ASN A 767 -11.00 32.26 -12.03
N LEU A 768 -11.66 31.17 -11.62
CA LEU A 768 -12.55 31.08 -10.48
C LEU A 768 -11.88 30.60 -9.18
N GLY A 769 -10.57 30.32 -9.18
CA GLY A 769 -9.78 29.92 -8.00
C GLY A 769 -9.20 28.51 -8.09
N GLY A 770 -9.65 27.71 -9.06
CA GLY A 770 -9.20 26.34 -9.24
C GLY A 770 -9.75 25.33 -8.22
N SER A 771 -9.27 24.10 -8.27
CA SER A 771 -9.46 23.05 -7.25
C SER A 771 -8.34 22.03 -7.37
N ALA A 772 -8.05 21.27 -6.32
CA ALA A 772 -7.09 20.18 -6.37
C ALA A 772 -7.60 18.97 -5.60
N THR A 773 -7.28 17.79 -6.07
CA THR A 773 -7.47 16.53 -5.35
C THR A 773 -6.15 15.79 -5.36
N ILE A 774 -5.68 15.43 -4.18
CA ILE A 774 -4.52 14.57 -3.98
C ILE A 774 -5.05 13.24 -3.48
N SER A 775 -4.83 12.18 -4.24
CA SER A 775 -5.23 10.83 -3.89
C SER A 775 -3.99 9.96 -3.70
N TYR A 776 -3.85 9.37 -2.53
CA TYR A 776 -2.68 8.60 -2.13
C TYR A 776 -3.09 7.19 -1.73
N PRO A 777 -2.26 6.18 -1.98
CA PRO A 777 -2.59 4.81 -1.67
C PRO A 777 -2.14 4.41 -0.24
N ASP A 778 -2.89 3.51 0.41
CA ASP A 778 -2.52 2.98 1.75
C ASP A 778 -1.28 2.06 1.69
N VAL A 779 -1.00 1.51 0.51
CA VAL A 779 0.22 0.77 0.18
C VAL A 779 0.78 1.30 -1.13
N PHE A 780 2.10 1.40 -1.26
CA PHE A 780 2.71 1.95 -2.48
C PHE A 780 2.21 1.26 -3.75
N THR A 781 2.06 2.03 -4.83
CA THR A 781 1.56 1.51 -6.09
C THR A 781 2.64 0.73 -6.84
N TYR A 782 2.30 -0.46 -7.33
CA TYR A 782 3.16 -1.26 -8.22
C TYR A 782 2.34 -1.96 -9.30
N GLY A 783 2.98 -2.26 -10.42
CA GLY A 783 2.32 -2.95 -11.53
C GLY A 783 2.77 -4.38 -11.73
N ASN A 784 1.81 -5.21 -12.11
CA ASN A 784 2.04 -6.61 -12.38
C ASN A 784 2.27 -6.81 -13.88
N VAL A 785 3.53 -6.91 -14.28
CA VAL A 785 3.93 -7.23 -15.66
C VAL A 785 4.42 -8.67 -15.73
N TYR A 786 4.02 -9.39 -16.77
CA TYR A 786 4.32 -10.81 -16.94
C TYR A 786 4.88 -11.10 -18.33
N VAL A 787 5.70 -12.14 -18.40
CA VAL A 787 5.99 -12.88 -19.63
C VAL A 787 5.20 -14.19 -19.59
N LEU A 788 4.22 -14.35 -20.46
CA LEU A 788 3.33 -15.51 -20.48
C LEU A 788 3.51 -16.31 -21.76
N THR A 789 3.49 -17.64 -21.69
CA THR A 789 3.23 -18.45 -22.88
C THR A 789 1.77 -18.27 -23.34
N PRO A 790 1.39 -18.62 -24.59
CA PRO A 790 0.01 -18.55 -25.07
C PRO A 790 -1.01 -19.31 -24.21
N THR A 791 -0.56 -20.34 -23.50
CA THR A 791 -1.37 -21.14 -22.56
C THR A 791 -1.16 -20.72 -21.10
N GLY A 792 -0.34 -19.70 -20.85
CA GLY A 792 -0.05 -19.20 -19.52
C GLY A 792 -1.27 -18.56 -18.89
N VAL A 793 -1.49 -18.84 -17.60
CA VAL A 793 -2.65 -18.37 -16.85
C VAL A 793 -2.16 -17.58 -15.64
N ILE A 794 -2.72 -16.39 -15.47
CA ILE A 794 -2.61 -15.63 -14.23
C ILE A 794 -3.85 -15.96 -13.40
N THR A 795 -3.63 -16.45 -12.19
CA THR A 795 -4.69 -16.64 -11.20
C THR A 795 -4.58 -15.52 -10.20
N SER A 796 -5.64 -14.71 -10.07
CA SER A 796 -5.73 -13.75 -8.99
C SER A 796 -5.72 -14.52 -7.67
N GLY A 797 -4.82 -14.15 -6.76
CA GLY A 797 -5.02 -14.49 -5.37
C GLY A 797 -6.35 -13.85 -4.96
N GLY A 798 -7.26 -14.62 -4.37
CA GLY A 798 -8.50 -14.05 -3.83
C GLY A 798 -8.18 -12.88 -2.91
N VAL A 799 -9.06 -11.88 -2.87
CA VAL A 799 -8.98 -10.72 -1.97
C VAL A 799 -8.39 -11.16 -0.63
N GLY A 800 -7.31 -10.50 -0.21
CA GLY A 800 -6.62 -10.79 1.05
C GLY A 800 -7.66 -10.98 2.14
N GLY A 801 -7.58 -12.10 2.86
CA GLY A 801 -8.56 -12.43 3.89
C GLY A 801 -8.66 -11.26 4.86
N VAL A 802 -9.90 -10.84 5.11
CA VAL A 802 -10.22 -9.92 6.20
C VAL A 802 -9.68 -10.56 7.48
N ILE A 803 -8.66 -9.94 8.09
CA ILE A 803 -8.25 -10.31 9.43
C ILE A 803 -9.12 -9.47 10.35
N THR A 804 -10.00 -10.14 11.08
CA THR A 804 -10.80 -9.49 12.10
C THR A 804 -9.96 -9.32 13.36
N THR A 805 -9.78 -8.09 13.84
CA THR A 805 -9.21 -7.80 15.16
C THR A 805 -10.31 -7.42 16.14
N ASP A 806 -10.26 -8.00 17.33
CA ASP A 806 -11.12 -7.63 18.45
C ASP A 806 -10.64 -6.29 19.05
N VAL A 807 -11.49 -5.27 19.06
CA VAL A 807 -11.28 -4.03 19.81
C VAL A 807 -12.12 -4.07 21.08
N VAL A 808 -11.50 -3.80 22.24
CA VAL A 808 -12.20 -3.74 23.53
C VAL A 808 -12.89 -2.37 23.65
N LEU A 809 -14.19 -2.36 23.93
CA LEU A 809 -14.95 -1.12 24.11
C LEU A 809 -14.88 -0.62 25.56
N PRO A 810 -14.64 0.69 25.80
CA PRO A 810 -14.54 1.24 27.14
C PRO A 810 -15.90 1.31 27.85
N ILE A 811 -15.89 1.26 29.19
CA ILE A 811 -17.07 1.53 30.01
C ILE A 811 -17.30 3.05 30.04
N THR A 812 -18.42 3.52 29.49
CA THR A 812 -18.71 4.96 29.34
C THR A 812 -19.76 5.51 30.33
N SER A 813 -20.24 4.69 31.27
CA SER A 813 -21.24 5.08 32.27
C SER A 813 -20.97 4.46 33.63
N ASP A 814 -21.58 5.02 34.69
CA ASP A 814 -21.47 4.49 36.04
C ASP A 814 -22.13 3.11 36.14
N VAL A 815 -21.31 2.05 36.15
CA VAL A 815 -21.77 0.67 36.22
C VAL A 815 -21.82 0.11 37.64
N VAL A 816 -21.47 0.88 38.68
CA VAL A 816 -21.43 0.41 40.07
C VAL A 816 -22.33 1.27 40.96
N LYS A 817 -23.17 0.62 41.78
CA LYS A 817 -24.01 1.26 42.81
C LYS A 817 -23.99 0.48 44.12
N LEU A 818 -24.27 1.16 45.23
CA LEU A 818 -24.58 0.50 46.49
C LEU A 818 -25.99 -0.10 46.45
N ASP A 819 -26.23 -1.19 47.17
CA ASP A 819 -27.55 -1.83 47.29
C ASP A 819 -28.65 -0.88 47.80
N THR A 820 -28.28 0.12 48.61
CA THR A 820 -29.17 1.19 49.08
C THR A 820 -29.49 2.27 48.03
N GLU A 821 -28.71 2.34 46.95
CA GLU A 821 -28.83 3.32 45.87
C GLU A 821 -29.55 2.75 44.64
N VAL A 822 -29.75 1.42 44.59
CA VAL A 822 -30.47 0.76 43.49
C VAL A 822 -31.96 1.09 43.54
N THR A 823 -32.46 1.68 42.47
CA THR A 823 -33.86 2.05 42.31
C THR A 823 -34.68 0.96 41.62
N SER A 824 -36.02 1.07 41.65
CA SER A 824 -36.90 0.19 40.85
C SER A 824 -36.66 0.30 39.34
N SER A 825 -36.18 1.46 38.86
CA SER A 825 -35.82 1.67 37.45
C SER A 825 -34.54 0.92 37.08
N ASP A 826 -33.57 0.87 37.99
CA ASP A 826 -32.34 0.10 37.77
C ASP A 826 -32.65 -1.39 37.65
N LYS A 827 -33.52 -1.89 38.56
CA LYS A 827 -34.05 -3.26 38.58
C LYS A 827 -34.79 -3.67 37.29
N SER A 828 -35.43 -2.72 36.60
CA SER A 828 -36.15 -2.99 35.35
C SER A 828 -35.29 -2.86 34.10
N ASN A 829 -34.25 -2.03 34.14
CA ASN A 829 -33.51 -1.64 32.93
C ASN A 829 -32.22 -2.43 32.75
N TYR A 830 -31.60 -2.92 33.82
CA TYR A 830 -30.30 -3.59 33.78
C TYR A 830 -30.37 -5.03 34.26
N ASP A 831 -29.48 -5.86 33.70
CA ASP A 831 -29.05 -7.09 34.36
C ASP A 831 -28.20 -6.72 35.58
N LEU A 832 -28.29 -7.48 36.67
CA LEU A 832 -27.64 -7.11 37.94
C LEU A 832 -26.56 -8.12 38.30
N VAL A 833 -25.35 -7.65 38.61
CA VAL A 833 -24.30 -8.44 39.26
C VAL A 833 -24.21 -8.03 40.71
N ILE A 834 -24.73 -8.85 41.60
CA ILE A 834 -24.87 -8.58 43.02
C ILE A 834 -23.71 -9.27 43.74
N VAL A 835 -22.82 -8.47 44.32
CA VAL A 835 -21.63 -8.97 45.03
C VAL A 835 -21.77 -8.72 46.52
N GLY A 836 -21.52 -9.76 47.30
CA GLY A 836 -21.62 -9.78 48.75
C GLY A 836 -22.82 -10.59 49.26
N GLY A 837 -22.63 -11.21 50.43
CA GLY A 837 -23.66 -12.06 51.05
C GLY A 837 -24.90 -11.30 51.51
N PRO A 838 -26.01 -12.02 51.77
CA PRO A 838 -27.29 -11.43 52.20
C PRO A 838 -27.23 -10.72 53.56
N CYS A 839 -26.12 -10.85 54.30
CA CYS A 839 -25.90 -10.16 55.56
C CYS A 839 -25.51 -8.68 55.37
N ILE A 840 -24.92 -8.35 54.22
CA ILE A 840 -24.38 -7.02 53.91
C ILE A 840 -25.01 -6.38 52.67
N ASN A 841 -25.70 -7.17 51.85
CA ASN A 841 -26.33 -6.74 50.61
C ASN A 841 -27.82 -7.15 50.63
N LYS A 842 -28.70 -6.16 50.66
CA LYS A 842 -30.16 -6.36 50.71
C LYS A 842 -30.70 -7.01 49.45
N LEU A 843 -30.12 -6.71 48.28
CA LEU A 843 -30.52 -7.37 47.03
C LEU A 843 -30.09 -8.83 47.01
N ALA A 844 -28.95 -9.18 47.61
CA ALA A 844 -28.58 -10.59 47.78
C ALA A 844 -29.59 -11.34 48.65
N ALA A 845 -30.06 -10.74 49.75
CA ALA A 845 -31.12 -11.31 50.58
C ALA A 845 -32.42 -11.48 49.79
N GLU A 846 -32.81 -10.48 48.98
CA GLU A 846 -34.00 -10.52 48.14
C GLU A 846 -33.93 -11.62 47.07
N VAL A 847 -32.77 -11.78 46.40
CA VAL A 847 -32.49 -12.85 45.43
C VAL A 847 -32.62 -14.23 46.09
N MET A 848 -32.10 -14.38 47.31
CA MET A 848 -32.17 -15.60 48.12
C MET A 848 -33.56 -15.86 48.74
N GLY A 849 -34.51 -14.93 48.59
CA GLY A 849 -35.90 -15.09 49.05
C GLY A 849 -36.16 -14.61 50.49
N HIS A 850 -35.25 -13.84 51.07
CA HIS A 850 -35.40 -13.24 52.39
C HIS A 850 -35.94 -11.80 52.29
N THR A 851 -36.70 -11.36 53.29
CA THR A 851 -37.29 -10.02 53.35
C THR A 851 -36.38 -8.96 53.96
N ASP A 852 -35.31 -9.39 54.64
CA ASP A 852 -34.32 -8.53 55.31
C ASP A 852 -32.96 -9.23 55.33
N TYR A 853 -31.92 -8.54 55.80
CA TYR A 853 -30.56 -9.08 55.91
C TYR A 853 -30.54 -10.39 56.71
N THR A 854 -29.87 -11.40 56.16
CA THR A 854 -29.72 -12.72 56.79
C THR A 854 -28.26 -13.13 56.81
N CYS A 855 -27.79 -13.60 57.98
CA CYS A 855 -26.38 -13.91 58.22
C CYS A 855 -26.22 -15.35 58.69
N GLY A 856 -25.01 -15.91 58.52
CA GLY A 856 -24.69 -17.27 58.95
C GLY A 856 -25.60 -18.31 58.29
N ALA A 857 -25.96 -19.38 59.01
CA ALA A 857 -26.72 -20.50 58.44
C ALA A 857 -28.09 -20.09 57.88
N ALA A 858 -28.66 -18.99 58.38
CA ALA A 858 -29.92 -18.45 57.89
C ALA A 858 -29.82 -17.80 56.48
N SER A 859 -28.61 -17.53 55.99
CA SER A 859 -28.36 -17.02 54.64
C SER A 859 -28.55 -18.07 53.53
N GLY A 860 -28.57 -19.36 53.89
CA GLY A 860 -28.56 -20.47 52.94
C GLY A 860 -27.20 -20.76 52.30
N ILE A 861 -26.15 -19.99 52.62
CA ILE A 861 -24.78 -20.25 52.16
C ILE A 861 -24.10 -21.23 53.14
N PRO A 862 -23.45 -22.32 52.68
CA PRO A 862 -22.70 -23.22 53.57
C PRO A 862 -21.51 -22.53 54.24
N GLU A 863 -21.13 -23.00 55.43
CA GLU A 863 -19.97 -22.47 56.17
C GLU A 863 -18.66 -22.66 55.38
N ASN A 864 -17.83 -21.62 55.30
CA ASN A 864 -16.57 -21.57 54.54
C ASN A 864 -16.72 -21.85 53.02
N ALA A 865 -17.81 -21.36 52.43
CA ALA A 865 -18.09 -21.55 51.00
C ALA A 865 -18.56 -20.26 50.32
N GLY A 866 -18.22 -20.16 49.04
CA GLY A 866 -18.76 -19.18 48.10
C GLY A 866 -19.93 -19.76 47.31
N LEU A 867 -20.92 -18.94 46.98
CA LEU A 867 -22.09 -19.26 46.19
C LEU A 867 -22.13 -18.36 44.96
N ILE A 868 -22.28 -18.98 43.79
CA ILE A 868 -22.50 -18.29 42.52
C ILE A 868 -23.85 -18.76 41.99
N LYS A 869 -24.78 -17.83 41.76
CA LYS A 869 -26.16 -18.16 41.38
C LYS A 869 -26.74 -17.18 40.36
N LEU A 870 -27.32 -17.70 39.29
CA LEU A 870 -28.09 -16.97 38.30
C LEU A 870 -29.59 -17.11 38.60
N VAL A 871 -30.29 -15.98 38.64
CA VAL A 871 -31.74 -15.94 38.78
C VAL A 871 -32.32 -15.10 37.67
N ALA A 872 -32.93 -15.78 36.70
CA ALA A 872 -33.69 -15.15 35.63
C ALA A 872 -35.00 -14.55 36.16
N ASP A 873 -35.42 -13.43 35.57
CA ASP A 873 -36.70 -12.75 35.79
C ASP A 873 -36.98 -12.35 37.24
N LYS A 874 -35.94 -12.24 38.08
CA LYS A 874 -36.11 -11.95 39.51
C LYS A 874 -36.71 -10.58 39.77
N PHE A 875 -36.22 -9.58 39.04
CA PHE A 875 -36.58 -8.17 39.26
C PHE A 875 -37.43 -7.60 38.12
N ALA A 876 -37.23 -8.08 36.90
CA ALA A 876 -38.06 -7.76 35.74
C ALA A 876 -37.95 -8.87 34.68
N THR A 877 -39.00 -9.04 33.88
CA THR A 877 -39.00 -10.00 32.77
C THR A 877 -37.93 -9.66 31.73
N GLY A 878 -37.15 -10.65 31.30
CA GLY A 878 -36.05 -10.49 30.36
C GLY A 878 -34.73 -10.07 31.02
N LYS A 879 -34.65 -9.99 32.36
CA LYS A 879 -33.45 -9.58 33.11
C LYS A 879 -32.92 -10.69 34.00
N THR A 880 -31.60 -10.72 34.16
CA THR A 880 -30.86 -11.73 34.92
C THR A 880 -30.17 -11.08 36.12
N ALA A 881 -30.29 -11.72 37.28
CA ALA A 881 -29.52 -11.38 38.47
C ALA A 881 -28.46 -12.46 38.72
N LEU A 882 -27.18 -12.08 38.63
CA LEU A 882 -26.05 -12.89 39.05
C LEU A 882 -25.70 -12.55 40.50
N LEU A 883 -25.80 -13.51 41.40
CA LEU A 883 -25.37 -13.41 42.78
C LEU A 883 -24.00 -14.04 42.96
N ILE A 884 -23.07 -13.29 43.56
CA ILE A 884 -21.75 -13.75 43.99
C ILE A 884 -21.63 -13.46 45.48
N ALA A 885 -21.73 -14.48 46.32
CA ALA A 885 -21.84 -14.33 47.76
C ALA A 885 -21.02 -15.35 48.53
N GLY A 886 -20.31 -14.95 49.57
CA GLY A 886 -19.61 -15.83 50.50
C GLY A 886 -20.26 -15.95 51.86
N TRP A 887 -19.89 -17.00 52.60
CA TRP A 887 -20.14 -17.10 54.05
C TRP A 887 -19.38 -15.98 54.79
N GLU A 888 -18.09 -15.82 54.45
CA GLU A 888 -17.26 -14.67 54.85
C GLU A 888 -16.77 -13.88 53.62
N ALA A 889 -16.21 -12.70 53.86
CA ALA A 889 -15.70 -11.84 52.79
C ALA A 889 -14.60 -12.51 51.93
N GLY A 890 -13.80 -13.40 52.54
CA GLY A 890 -12.81 -14.19 51.81
C GLY A 890 -13.44 -15.20 50.85
N ASP A 891 -14.61 -15.76 51.21
CA ASP A 891 -15.34 -16.69 50.34
C ASP A 891 -16.03 -15.95 49.19
N THR A 892 -16.47 -14.70 49.40
CA THR A 892 -16.97 -13.83 48.31
C THR A 892 -15.85 -13.52 47.32
N ASP A 893 -14.65 -13.18 47.79
CA ASP A 893 -13.48 -12.94 46.91
C ASP A 893 -13.12 -14.20 46.11
N LEU A 894 -13.14 -15.39 46.74
CA LEU A 894 -12.96 -16.66 46.04
C LEU A 894 -14.01 -16.85 44.94
N ALA A 895 -15.30 -16.66 45.25
CA ALA A 895 -16.38 -16.80 44.28
C ALA A 895 -16.23 -15.81 43.11
N ALA A 896 -15.88 -14.55 43.39
CA ALA A 896 -15.64 -13.52 42.38
C ALA A 896 -14.47 -13.89 41.45
N ARG A 897 -13.36 -14.37 42.00
CA ARG A 897 -12.20 -14.84 41.21
C ARG A 897 -12.51 -16.06 40.35
N ILE A 898 -13.41 -16.93 40.80
CA ILE A 898 -13.86 -18.09 40.00
C ILE A 898 -14.72 -17.67 38.82
N VAL A 899 -15.60 -16.67 38.99
CA VAL A 899 -16.34 -16.06 37.87
C VAL A 899 -15.36 -15.39 36.91
N GLN A 900 -14.40 -14.63 37.43
CA GLN A 900 -13.36 -13.97 36.64
C GLN A 900 -12.55 -14.97 35.80
N THR A 901 -12.21 -16.13 36.35
CA THR A 901 -11.38 -17.13 35.65
C THR A 901 -12.18 -18.10 34.76
N GLY A 902 -13.49 -17.90 34.61
CA GLY A 902 -14.33 -18.72 33.72
C GLY A 902 -14.59 -20.14 34.23
N PHE A 903 -14.69 -20.30 35.55
CA PHE A 903 -14.93 -21.58 36.23
C PHE A 903 -13.86 -22.66 35.91
N PRO A 904 -12.59 -22.43 36.31
CA PRO A 904 -11.49 -23.35 36.02
C PRO A 904 -11.71 -24.72 36.68
N GLY A 905 -11.71 -25.79 35.90
CA GLY A 905 -11.90 -27.15 36.39
C GLY A 905 -13.36 -27.56 36.64
N ALA A 906 -14.34 -26.68 36.41
CA ALA A 906 -15.75 -27.03 36.43
C ALA A 906 -16.13 -27.90 35.21
N THR A 907 -16.98 -28.89 35.44
CA THR A 907 -17.56 -29.74 34.38
C THR A 907 -18.61 -28.99 33.55
N ASP A 908 -18.89 -29.45 32.34
CA ASP A 908 -19.95 -28.86 31.49
C ASP A 908 -21.32 -28.88 32.19
N THR A 909 -21.59 -29.91 33.01
CA THR A 909 -22.82 -29.99 33.81
C THR A 909 -22.89 -28.89 34.87
N GLN A 910 -21.77 -28.55 35.51
CA GLN A 910 -21.70 -27.45 36.48
C GLN A 910 -21.83 -26.08 35.79
N LYS A 911 -21.26 -25.93 34.58
CA LYS A 911 -21.39 -24.70 33.77
C LYS A 911 -22.80 -24.52 33.19
N ALA A 912 -23.50 -25.60 32.87
CA ALA A 912 -24.89 -25.57 32.42
C ALA A 912 -25.89 -25.36 33.57
N GLY A 913 -25.45 -25.43 34.82
CA GLY A 913 -26.27 -25.13 35.99
C GLY A 913 -26.54 -23.63 36.15
N ALA A 914 -27.56 -23.30 36.95
CA ALA A 914 -27.86 -21.92 37.37
C ALA A 914 -27.27 -21.59 38.76
N GLU A 915 -26.67 -22.55 39.45
CA GLU A 915 -26.15 -22.40 40.81
C GLU A 915 -24.98 -23.34 41.03
N VAL A 916 -23.94 -22.87 41.72
CA VAL A 916 -22.81 -23.69 42.17
C VAL A 916 -22.24 -23.17 43.47
N THR A 917 -21.89 -24.10 44.37
CA THR A 917 -21.13 -23.79 45.58
C THR A 917 -19.65 -24.07 45.35
N VAL A 918 -18.79 -23.16 45.80
CA VAL A 918 -17.34 -23.17 45.60
C VAL A 918 -16.64 -23.21 46.94
N THR A 919 -15.69 -24.13 47.07
CA THR A 919 -14.77 -24.22 48.21
C THR A 919 -13.33 -24.40 47.72
N GLY A 920 -12.35 -24.23 48.61
CA GLY A 920 -10.93 -24.45 48.29
C GLY A 920 -10.21 -23.15 47.89
N THR A 921 -9.45 -23.18 46.79
CA THR A 921 -8.67 -22.03 46.31
C THR A 921 -8.89 -21.80 44.82
N VAL A 922 -8.58 -20.61 44.31
CA VAL A 922 -8.73 -20.28 42.87
C VAL A 922 -7.96 -21.23 41.96
N ALA A 923 -6.79 -21.73 42.41
CA ALA A 923 -5.95 -22.64 41.63
C ALA A 923 -6.44 -24.11 41.66
N SER A 924 -7.29 -24.45 42.63
CA SER A 924 -7.86 -25.80 42.79
C SER A 924 -9.23 -25.71 43.47
N PRO A 925 -10.24 -25.16 42.77
CA PRO A 925 -11.58 -25.02 43.32
C PRO A 925 -12.29 -26.37 43.34
N SER A 926 -13.13 -26.57 44.36
CA SER A 926 -14.07 -27.68 44.42
C SER A 926 -15.48 -27.14 44.24
N TYR A 927 -16.22 -27.73 43.29
CA TYR A 927 -17.57 -27.34 42.91
C TYR A 927 -18.57 -28.40 43.38
N SER A 928 -19.64 -27.97 44.04
CA SER A 928 -20.74 -28.85 44.50
C SER A 928 -22.11 -28.28 44.17
#